data_AF-A0A9N9BF68-F1
#
_entry.id   AF-A0A9N9BF68-F1
#
_cell.length_a   1.000
_cell.length_b   1.000
_cell.length_c   1.000
_cell.angle_alpha   90.00
_cell.angle_beta   90.00
_cell.angle_gamma   90.00
#
_symmetry.space_group_name_H-M   'P 1'
#
loop_
_entity.id
_entity.type
_entity.pdbx_description
1 polymer ?
#
loop_
_entity_poly.entity_id
_entity_poly.type
_entity_poly.pdbx_seq_one_letter_code
_entity_poly.pdbx_strand_id
1 'polypeptide(L)'
;MPKEIDISDKPGFSYFITTPCEEWDALEYHEEWCASKHPINKATITLAIMRQLEWLMKEGSEEEKKEANRMFKQFKVYEAFVFHYSVRDIVTFFYVAVVAGITREYVPPVYGIRSALSQLRLKLPTGIRIRVAMEYVPLKSIHELAKEGVKAGGYIDDFWIKMDLERKINLQEIKVSAEVRKIQSDKCLIMNKRSLDVLKETVVEHNEASALLADFARDGQDVRKRRKQYHQLDGYTTPSPGSPMIHPLEEENPFVEEEDDKDIIIDDIPCEFSFKNGDPVDDLHVGETNVSLLFRNYQNQSLNIARDKGLFVESNVQEILSLSSILLLASNSYSNTMIDHFGLSLLDEIHQKFKSEQQIELDSNSETTFRKAVKMAMGGSRDDAIIWLCGKLSSEQSLRENLGFIILDCLRVLPSSKIRNEHSEITHYTNFLDRIMKGLFDDPDKHVVQWPNTALNESKTRKAEGRAKQPDFTTSIICQLQTSATLFVGEVSPPSKRGDVYKNCNDLIRLGVFMKDILDSSVDKGADIKVLGFQCVDYKVDYYTMDLVQGIYIMIHLGQMLVPASLKDMSSFVDDIELSLRVQDIFRKSYENFYPKLCNPGSLTKKATFKRETLCTPKFRQLISKKHDVNRSCPFWFGRF
;
A
#
# COMPACT_ATOMS: atom_id res chain seq x y z
N MET A 1 22.30 30.31 29.60
CA MET A 1 21.83 30.95 28.36
C MET A 1 22.18 30.04 27.20
N PRO A 2 21.27 29.75 26.25
CA PRO A 2 21.65 29.07 25.01
C PRO A 2 22.66 29.93 24.25
N LYS A 3 23.67 29.31 23.62
CA LYS A 3 24.51 30.04 22.66
C LYS A 3 23.64 30.41 21.46
N GLU A 4 23.69 31.66 21.01
CA GLU A 4 23.19 32.01 19.69
C GLU A 4 23.96 31.18 18.66
N ILE A 5 23.22 30.44 17.85
CA ILE A 5 23.80 29.66 16.76
C ILE A 5 23.99 30.66 15.62
N ASP A 6 25.23 31.05 15.36
CA ASP A 6 25.57 31.78 14.16
C ASP A 6 25.14 30.95 12.95
N ILE A 7 24.20 31.48 12.17
CA ILE A 7 23.66 30.83 11.00
C ILE A 7 24.47 31.17 9.73
N SER A 8 25.32 32.20 9.80
CA SER A 8 26.06 32.71 8.64
C SER A 8 27.10 31.70 8.12
N ASP A 9 27.66 30.89 9.03
CA ASP A 9 28.55 29.76 8.74
C ASP A 9 27.82 28.49 8.24
N LYS A 10 26.50 28.51 8.02
CA LYS A 10 25.76 27.31 7.59
C LYS A 10 25.78 27.13 6.06
N PRO A 11 25.87 25.87 5.57
CA PRO A 11 25.77 25.54 4.15
C PRO A 11 24.63 26.28 3.44
N GLY A 12 24.90 26.79 2.24
CA GLY A 12 23.93 27.55 1.44
C GLY A 12 23.65 29.00 1.88
N PHE A 13 24.09 29.44 3.07
CA PHE A 13 23.82 30.83 3.49
C PHE A 13 24.58 31.87 2.65
N SER A 14 25.68 31.47 2.00
CA SER A 14 26.44 32.29 1.07
C SER A 14 25.56 32.94 0.00
N TYR A 15 24.56 32.22 -0.53
CA TYR A 15 23.62 32.74 -1.53
C TYR A 15 22.94 34.03 -1.06
N PHE A 16 22.48 34.08 0.20
CA PHE A 16 21.80 35.26 0.76
C PHE A 16 22.75 36.43 1.01
N ILE A 17 24.06 36.19 1.08
CA ILE A 17 25.11 37.23 1.21
C ILE A 17 25.55 37.73 -0.17
N THR A 18 25.64 36.85 -1.17
CA THR A 18 26.18 37.17 -2.50
C THR A 18 25.14 37.70 -3.48
N THR A 19 23.86 37.36 -3.28
CA THR A 19 22.75 37.71 -4.17
C THR A 19 21.92 38.84 -3.57
N PRO A 20 21.61 39.93 -4.30
CA PRO A 20 20.71 41.00 -3.84
C PRO A 20 19.35 40.44 -3.39
N CYS A 21 18.76 41.01 -2.34
CA CYS A 21 17.56 40.43 -1.71
C CYS A 21 16.32 40.43 -2.62
N GLU A 22 16.26 41.38 -3.55
CA GLU A 22 15.24 41.51 -4.59
C GLU A 22 15.30 40.37 -5.62
N GLU A 23 16.48 39.76 -5.78
CA GLU A 23 16.77 38.69 -6.74
C GLU A 23 16.68 37.29 -6.12
N TRP A 24 16.46 37.17 -4.80
CA TRP A 24 16.35 35.87 -4.13
C TRP A 24 15.27 34.96 -4.74
N ASP A 25 15.71 33.82 -5.29
CA ASP A 25 14.89 32.79 -5.91
C ASP A 25 15.26 31.38 -5.42
N ALA A 26 14.23 30.55 -5.27
CA ALA A 26 14.32 29.19 -4.76
C ALA A 26 15.19 28.26 -5.62
N LEU A 27 15.23 28.50 -6.93
CA LEU A 27 16.00 27.71 -7.88
C LEU A 27 17.48 28.10 -7.85
N GLU A 28 17.79 29.39 -7.83
CA GLU A 28 19.18 29.86 -7.80
C GLU A 28 19.87 29.48 -6.47
N TYR A 29 19.17 29.56 -5.33
CA TYR A 29 19.66 29.01 -4.06
C TYR A 29 20.04 27.53 -4.19
N HIS A 30 19.23 26.75 -4.90
CA HIS A 30 19.48 25.33 -5.13
C HIS A 30 20.66 25.08 -6.09
N GLU A 31 20.78 25.88 -7.14
CA GLU A 31 21.92 25.82 -8.08
C GLU A 31 23.22 26.17 -7.37
N GLU A 32 23.23 27.20 -6.52
CA GLU A 32 24.38 27.61 -5.69
C GLU A 32 24.74 26.54 -4.62
N TRP A 33 23.74 25.90 -4.00
CA TRP A 33 23.93 24.75 -3.10
C TRP A 33 24.64 23.58 -3.80
N CYS A 34 24.23 23.28 -5.04
CA CYS A 34 24.83 22.23 -5.86
C CYS A 34 26.25 22.61 -6.32
N ALA A 35 26.47 23.85 -6.76
CA ALA A 35 27.78 24.38 -7.13
C ALA A 35 28.78 24.33 -5.96
N SER A 36 28.30 24.62 -4.75
CA SER A 36 29.03 24.52 -3.48
C SER A 36 29.29 23.07 -3.00
N LYS A 37 28.83 22.06 -3.75
CA LYS A 37 28.98 20.62 -3.46
C LYS A 37 28.46 20.21 -2.07
N HIS A 38 27.44 20.90 -1.58
CA HIS A 38 26.76 20.53 -0.34
C HIS A 38 25.90 19.26 -0.54
N PRO A 39 25.53 18.53 0.54
CA PRO A 39 24.76 17.30 0.42
C PRO A 39 23.41 17.51 -0.30
N ILE A 40 23.19 16.77 -1.39
CA ILE A 40 21.99 16.88 -2.25
C ILE A 40 20.83 16.03 -1.69
N ASN A 41 20.56 16.17 -0.38
CA ASN A 41 19.43 15.55 0.27
C ASN A 41 18.29 16.57 0.37
N LYS A 42 17.12 16.23 -0.21
CA LYS A 42 15.93 17.11 -0.23
C LYS A 42 15.55 17.63 1.15
N ALA A 43 15.56 16.77 2.18
CA ALA A 43 15.20 17.17 3.53
C ALA A 43 16.25 18.12 4.14
N THR A 44 17.53 17.87 3.88
CA THR A 44 18.64 18.73 4.32
C THR A 44 18.57 20.12 3.69
N ILE A 45 18.38 20.21 2.36
CA ILE A 45 18.24 21.49 1.62
C ILE A 45 16.99 22.24 2.11
N THR A 46 15.85 21.55 2.20
CA THR A 46 14.58 22.17 2.63
C THR A 46 14.66 22.70 4.06
N LEU A 47 15.27 21.95 4.98
CA LEU A 47 15.45 22.36 6.37
C LEU A 47 16.48 23.50 6.50
N ALA A 48 17.52 23.51 5.68
CA ALA A 48 18.51 24.59 5.65
C ALA A 48 17.87 25.89 5.17
N ILE A 49 17.23 25.90 4.00
CA ILE A 49 16.63 27.12 3.46
C ILE A 49 15.50 27.65 4.35
N MET A 50 14.66 26.80 4.93
CA MET A 50 13.61 27.25 5.85
C MET A 50 14.20 27.92 7.08
N ARG A 51 15.23 27.33 7.73
CA ARG A 51 15.88 27.93 8.90
C ARG A 51 16.58 29.25 8.57
N GLN A 52 17.18 29.36 7.39
CA GLN A 52 17.86 30.58 6.93
C GLN A 52 16.86 31.69 6.63
N LEU A 53 15.74 31.38 5.98
CA LEU A 53 14.64 32.32 5.76
C LEU A 53 13.97 32.75 7.07
N GLU A 54 13.74 31.83 8.00
CA GLU A 54 13.21 32.13 9.35
C GLU A 54 14.16 33.05 10.14
N TRP A 55 15.48 32.87 10.01
CA TRP A 55 16.48 33.76 10.59
C TRP A 55 16.49 35.14 9.92
N LEU A 56 16.48 35.22 8.58
CA LEU A 56 16.42 36.48 7.83
C LEU A 56 15.14 37.27 8.15
N MET A 57 14.01 36.58 8.32
CA MET A 57 12.75 37.19 8.79
C MET A 57 12.81 37.75 10.22
N LYS A 58 13.81 37.37 11.02
CA LYS A 58 14.00 37.83 12.40
C LYS A 58 15.09 38.91 12.52
N GLU A 59 16.26 38.66 11.94
CA GLU A 59 17.49 39.46 12.13
C GLU A 59 17.86 40.36 10.92
N GLY A 60 17.24 40.16 9.75
CA GLY A 60 17.56 40.94 8.55
C GLY A 60 17.08 42.40 8.56
N SER A 61 17.49 43.16 7.55
CA SER A 61 16.90 44.45 7.18
C SER A 61 15.40 44.32 6.83
N GLU A 62 14.67 45.44 6.74
CA GLU A 62 13.23 45.40 6.42
C GLU A 62 12.97 44.92 4.98
N GLU A 63 13.90 45.21 4.07
CA GLU A 63 13.95 44.69 2.71
C GLU A 63 14.17 43.16 2.70
N GLU A 64 15.19 42.67 3.39
CA GLU A 64 15.49 41.23 3.50
C GLU A 64 14.37 40.45 4.18
N LYS A 65 13.76 40.98 5.25
CA LYS A 65 12.58 40.37 5.91
C LYS A 65 11.40 40.23 4.96
N LYS A 66 11.16 41.24 4.13
CA LYS A 66 10.07 41.26 3.14
C LYS A 66 10.31 40.22 2.04
N GLU A 67 11.52 40.13 1.51
CA GLU A 67 11.85 39.19 0.44
C GLU A 67 12.01 37.75 0.94
N ALA A 68 12.56 37.53 2.15
CA ALA A 68 12.56 36.23 2.81
C ALA A 68 11.12 35.70 3.01
N ASN A 69 10.19 36.56 3.43
CA ASN A 69 8.77 36.21 3.57
C ASN A 69 8.09 35.93 2.21
N ARG A 70 8.50 36.60 1.11
CA ARG A 70 8.06 36.24 -0.26
C ARG A 70 8.54 34.83 -0.62
N MET A 71 9.84 34.57 -0.47
CA MET A 71 10.47 33.31 -0.86
C MET A 71 9.94 32.14 -0.02
N PHE A 72 9.73 32.34 1.29
CA PHE A 72 9.11 31.36 2.19
C PHE A 72 7.68 31.00 1.79
N LYS A 73 6.87 31.99 1.36
CA LYS A 73 5.52 31.74 0.82
C LYS A 73 5.56 30.99 -0.51
N GLN A 74 6.49 31.32 -1.41
CA GLN A 74 6.69 30.58 -2.66
C GLN A 74 7.03 29.11 -2.36
N PHE A 75 7.95 28.85 -1.43
CA PHE A 75 8.32 27.49 -1.00
C PHE A 75 7.13 26.70 -0.46
N LYS A 76 6.33 27.27 0.47
CA LYS A 76 5.15 26.57 1.01
C LYS A 76 4.07 26.29 -0.04
N VAL A 77 3.92 27.15 -1.06
CA VAL A 77 2.99 26.89 -2.18
C VAL A 77 3.49 25.75 -3.07
N TYR A 78 4.80 25.69 -3.36
CA TYR A 78 5.39 24.56 -4.08
C TYR A 78 5.28 23.25 -3.28
N GLU A 79 5.52 23.29 -1.97
CA GLU A 79 5.39 22.13 -1.10
C GLU A 79 3.95 21.60 -1.10
N ALA A 80 2.96 22.47 -0.88
CA ALA A 80 1.54 22.10 -0.93
C ALA A 80 1.10 21.51 -2.28
N PHE A 81 1.63 22.02 -3.40
CA PHE A 81 1.35 21.51 -4.74
C PHE A 81 1.94 20.11 -4.98
N VAL A 82 3.18 19.86 -4.51
CA VAL A 82 3.86 18.56 -4.59
C VAL A 82 3.23 17.52 -3.63
N PHE A 83 2.59 17.96 -2.53
CA PHE A 83 1.85 17.07 -1.62
C PHE A 83 0.41 16.75 -2.06
N HIS A 84 -0.25 17.60 -2.85
CA HIS A 84 -1.64 17.37 -3.29
C HIS A 84 -1.79 16.50 -4.54
N TYR A 85 -0.73 16.33 -5.32
CA TYR A 85 -0.74 15.48 -6.52
C TYR A 85 0.39 14.47 -6.40
N SER A 86 0.06 13.17 -6.49
CA SER A 86 1.11 12.15 -6.50
C SER A 86 1.98 12.28 -7.75
N VAL A 87 3.19 11.72 -7.73
CA VAL A 87 4.05 11.63 -8.91
C VAL A 87 3.29 10.97 -10.09
N ARG A 88 2.41 10.01 -9.79
CA ARG A 88 1.52 9.38 -10.76
C ARG A 88 0.50 10.35 -11.35
N ASP A 89 -0.07 11.25 -10.57
CA ASP A 89 -1.04 12.25 -11.06
C ASP A 89 -0.37 13.31 -11.92
N ILE A 90 0.84 13.75 -11.55
CA ILE A 90 1.65 14.69 -12.35
C ILE A 90 2.06 14.03 -13.67
N VAL A 91 2.58 12.80 -13.65
CA VAL A 91 2.93 12.04 -14.86
C VAL A 91 1.69 11.76 -15.71
N THR A 92 0.54 11.42 -15.11
CA THR A 92 -0.72 11.21 -15.84
C THR A 92 -1.22 12.51 -16.46
N PHE A 93 -1.13 13.64 -15.75
CA PHE A 93 -1.49 14.96 -16.27
C PHE A 93 -0.64 15.34 -17.49
N PHE A 94 0.68 15.14 -17.42
CA PHE A 94 1.57 15.39 -18.57
C PHE A 94 1.36 14.40 -19.71
N TYR A 95 1.15 13.10 -19.42
CA TYR A 95 0.84 12.09 -20.43
C TYR A 95 -0.47 12.41 -21.15
N VAL A 96 -1.53 12.74 -20.41
CA VAL A 96 -2.83 13.16 -20.98
C VAL A 96 -2.71 14.47 -21.76
N ALA A 97 -1.94 15.45 -21.29
CA ALA A 97 -1.73 16.71 -22.02
C ALA A 97 -0.95 16.51 -23.34
N VAL A 98 0.04 15.62 -23.36
CA VAL A 98 0.80 15.25 -24.56
C VAL A 98 -0.07 14.45 -25.52
N VAL A 99 -0.79 13.44 -25.05
CA VAL A 99 -1.70 12.61 -25.86
C VAL A 99 -2.87 13.43 -26.42
N ALA A 100 -3.51 14.30 -25.63
CA ALA A 100 -4.56 15.21 -26.10
C ALA A 100 -4.04 16.27 -27.09
N GLY A 101 -2.74 16.60 -27.05
CA GLY A 101 -2.08 17.41 -28.08
C GLY A 101 -1.86 16.67 -29.39
N ILE A 102 -1.83 15.33 -29.36
CA ILE A 102 -1.61 14.43 -30.52
C ILE A 102 -2.95 14.02 -31.15
N THR A 103 -3.99 13.74 -30.35
CA THR A 103 -5.30 13.29 -30.84
C THR A 103 -6.34 14.41 -30.86
N ARG A 104 -6.47 15.11 -31.99
CA ARG A 104 -7.62 16.00 -32.27
C ARG A 104 -8.88 15.20 -32.59
N GLU A 105 -9.52 14.60 -31.58
CA GLU A 105 -10.94 14.24 -31.68
C GLU A 105 -11.61 14.11 -30.29
N TYR A 106 -12.73 14.80 -30.13
CA TYR A 106 -13.76 14.76 -29.06
C TYR A 106 -13.38 14.37 -27.62
N VAL A 107 -13.41 15.35 -26.70
CA VAL A 107 -13.51 15.16 -25.23
C VAL A 107 -14.54 16.16 -24.67
N PRO A 108 -15.48 15.76 -23.79
CA PRO A 108 -16.51 16.64 -23.26
C PRO A 108 -15.98 17.66 -22.22
N PRO A 109 -16.70 18.77 -21.95
CA PRO A 109 -16.18 19.91 -21.20
C PRO A 109 -16.17 19.67 -19.68
N VAL A 110 -15.00 19.37 -19.11
CA VAL A 110 -14.78 19.41 -17.66
C VAL A 110 -14.65 20.86 -17.19
N TYR A 111 -15.77 21.43 -16.73
CA TYR A 111 -15.82 22.76 -16.12
C TYR A 111 -15.09 22.76 -14.76
N GLY A 112 -13.80 23.13 -14.79
CA GLY A 112 -13.00 23.38 -13.59
C GLY A 112 -11.56 23.81 -13.90
N ILE A 113 -10.93 23.18 -14.89
CA ILE A 113 -9.48 23.30 -15.17
C ILE A 113 -9.09 24.71 -15.66
N ARG A 114 -9.98 25.43 -16.37
CA ARG A 114 -9.73 26.82 -16.80
C ARG A 114 -9.56 27.81 -15.65
N SER A 115 -10.10 27.51 -14.46
CA SER A 115 -10.00 28.42 -13.32
C SER A 115 -8.56 28.46 -12.75
N ALA A 116 -7.96 27.30 -12.50
CA ALA A 116 -6.62 27.19 -11.91
C ALA A 116 -5.52 27.87 -12.74
N LEU A 117 -5.55 27.70 -14.07
CA LEU A 117 -4.58 28.34 -14.97
C LEU A 117 -4.78 29.86 -15.08
N SER A 118 -5.98 30.38 -14.83
CA SER A 118 -6.23 31.83 -14.88
C SER A 118 -5.66 32.60 -13.69
N GLN A 119 -5.43 31.92 -12.55
CA GLN A 119 -4.88 32.51 -11.32
C GLN A 119 -3.34 32.54 -11.29
N LEU A 120 -2.68 31.72 -12.11
CA LEU A 120 -1.21 31.57 -12.14
C LEU A 120 -0.54 32.50 -13.17
N ARG A 121 -0.38 33.78 -12.82
CA ARG A 121 0.49 34.73 -13.55
C ARG A 121 1.99 34.45 -13.30
N LEU A 122 2.50 33.28 -13.70
CA LEU A 122 3.93 32.93 -13.59
C LEU A 122 4.60 32.81 -14.98
N LYS A 123 5.47 33.77 -15.29
CA LYS A 123 6.31 33.79 -16.51
C LYS A 123 7.57 32.92 -16.33
N LEU A 124 7.46 31.60 -16.52
CA LEU A 124 8.64 30.72 -16.61
C LEU A 124 8.49 29.68 -17.74
N PRO A 125 9.49 29.49 -18.63
CA PRO A 125 9.45 28.51 -19.71
C PRO A 125 9.32 27.06 -19.22
N THR A 126 8.61 26.23 -19.99
CA THR A 126 8.27 24.84 -19.63
C THR A 126 9.49 23.93 -19.42
N GLY A 127 10.58 24.15 -20.16
CA GLY A 127 11.78 23.29 -20.08
C GLY A 127 12.50 23.32 -18.73
N ILE A 128 12.54 24.49 -18.07
CA ILE A 128 13.22 24.65 -16.77
C ILE A 128 12.47 23.88 -15.66
N ARG A 129 11.13 23.86 -15.73
CA ARG A 129 10.28 23.14 -14.77
C ARG A 129 10.50 21.62 -14.78
N ILE A 130 10.98 21.07 -15.90
CA ILE A 130 11.22 19.62 -16.07
C ILE A 130 12.58 19.21 -15.48
N ARG A 131 13.61 20.06 -15.56
CA ARG A 131 14.95 19.77 -14.99
C ARG A 131 14.88 19.57 -13.48
N VAL A 132 14.29 20.54 -12.76
CA VAL A 132 14.09 20.50 -11.31
C VAL A 132 13.25 19.30 -10.88
N ALA A 133 12.25 18.91 -11.69
CA ALA A 133 11.42 17.74 -11.40
C ALA A 133 12.14 16.40 -11.58
N MET A 134 13.18 16.33 -12.44
CA MET A 134 13.88 15.08 -12.76
C MET A 134 15.14 14.84 -11.93
N GLU A 135 15.86 15.89 -11.52
CA GLU A 135 17.04 15.74 -10.63
C GLU A 135 16.67 15.24 -9.22
N TYR A 136 15.40 15.34 -8.84
CA TYR A 136 14.85 14.88 -7.55
C TYR A 136 14.18 13.49 -7.59
N VAL A 137 14.22 12.78 -8.72
CA VAL A 137 13.68 11.41 -8.83
C VAL A 137 14.83 10.40 -8.74
N PRO A 138 14.77 9.39 -7.83
CA PRO A 138 15.77 8.33 -7.78
C PRO A 138 15.85 7.55 -9.11
N LEU A 139 16.99 7.70 -9.80
CA LEU A 139 17.21 7.14 -11.14
C LEU A 139 17.14 5.60 -11.26
N LYS A 140 17.13 4.86 -10.13
CA LYS A 140 16.91 3.39 -10.10
C LYS A 140 15.61 3.00 -10.83
N SER A 141 14.58 3.84 -10.84
CA SER A 141 13.26 3.53 -11.43
C SER A 141 13.16 3.66 -12.96
N ILE A 142 14.14 4.28 -13.63
CA ILE A 142 14.09 4.55 -15.08
C ILE A 142 15.04 3.62 -15.86
N HIS A 143 16.06 3.08 -15.20
CA HIS A 143 17.11 2.29 -15.86
C HIS A 143 16.62 0.94 -16.44
N GLU A 144 15.47 0.43 -16.01
CA GLU A 144 14.87 -0.77 -16.63
C GLU A 144 14.15 -0.49 -17.96
N LEU A 145 13.69 0.74 -18.21
CA LEU A 145 13.07 1.13 -19.49
C LEU A 145 14.09 1.49 -20.58
N ALA A 146 15.37 1.62 -20.23
CA ALA A 146 16.45 2.04 -21.14
C ALA A 146 17.35 0.90 -21.64
N LYS A 147 16.96 -0.37 -21.47
CA LYS A 147 17.76 -1.53 -21.92
C LYS A 147 17.76 -1.77 -23.43
N GLU A 148 16.86 -1.14 -24.18
CA GLU A 148 16.86 -1.17 -25.65
C GLU A 148 17.51 0.09 -26.25
N GLY A 149 18.85 0.11 -26.28
CA GLY A 149 19.57 0.83 -27.33
C GLY A 149 20.39 2.08 -26.97
N VAL A 150 21.15 2.08 -25.86
CA VAL A 150 22.33 2.96 -25.69
C VAL A 150 23.50 2.19 -25.08
N LYS A 151 24.71 2.29 -25.65
CA LYS A 151 25.93 1.74 -25.05
C LYS A 151 26.35 2.59 -23.85
N ALA A 152 26.85 1.96 -22.79
CA ALA A 152 27.35 2.65 -21.60
C ALA A 152 28.44 3.68 -21.98
N GLY A 153 28.21 4.96 -21.68
CA GLY A 153 29.17 6.06 -21.91
C GLY A 153 28.59 7.39 -22.40
N GLY A 154 27.32 7.45 -22.82
CA GLY A 154 26.69 8.71 -23.28
C GLY A 154 26.25 9.62 -22.13
N TYR A 155 26.48 10.93 -22.27
CA TYR A 155 25.99 11.95 -21.33
C TYR A 155 24.52 12.31 -21.62
N ILE A 156 23.84 12.96 -20.66
CA ILE A 156 22.43 13.39 -20.81
C ILE A 156 22.20 14.27 -22.06
N ASP A 157 23.22 15.00 -22.51
CA ASP A 157 23.14 15.83 -23.71
C ASP A 157 22.94 15.01 -25.00
N ASP A 158 23.46 13.77 -25.07
CA ASP A 158 23.26 12.87 -26.22
C ASP A 158 21.77 12.48 -26.39
N PHE A 159 21.05 12.33 -25.28
CA PHE A 159 19.60 12.07 -25.29
C PHE A 159 18.83 13.27 -25.88
N TRP A 160 19.19 14.49 -25.50
CA TRP A 160 18.57 15.71 -26.02
C TRP A 160 18.91 15.97 -27.49
N ILE A 161 20.14 15.68 -27.92
CA ILE A 161 20.55 15.74 -29.32
C ILE A 161 19.75 14.74 -30.17
N LYS A 162 19.58 13.50 -29.68
CA LYS A 162 18.77 12.47 -30.35
C LYS A 162 17.29 12.86 -30.43
N MET A 163 16.70 13.35 -29.34
CA MET A 163 15.33 13.88 -29.28
C MET A 163 15.08 15.01 -30.30
N ASP A 164 16.01 15.96 -30.42
CA ASP A 164 15.86 17.08 -31.36
C ASP A 164 16.07 16.63 -32.83
N LEU A 165 16.91 15.62 -33.07
CA LEU A 165 17.07 14.99 -34.38
C LEU A 165 15.80 14.22 -34.80
N GLU A 166 15.23 13.40 -33.92
CA GLU A 166 13.97 12.67 -34.16
C GLU A 166 12.78 13.62 -34.34
N ARG A 167 12.77 14.76 -33.63
CA ARG A 167 11.77 15.83 -33.83
C ARG A 167 11.91 16.49 -35.20
N LYS A 168 13.13 16.74 -35.68
CA LYS A 168 13.39 17.27 -37.03
C LYS A 168 12.99 16.30 -38.12
N ILE A 169 13.27 14.99 -37.95
CA ILE A 169 12.83 13.93 -38.86
C ILE A 169 11.30 13.87 -38.94
N ASN A 170 10.59 13.82 -37.81
CA ASN A 170 9.13 13.84 -37.77
C ASN A 170 8.53 15.09 -38.45
N LEU A 171 9.11 16.27 -38.24
CA LEU A 171 8.67 17.50 -38.93
C LEU A 171 8.86 17.44 -40.45
N GLN A 172 9.87 16.71 -40.91
CA GLN A 172 10.15 16.51 -42.34
C GLN A 172 9.21 15.46 -42.95
N GLU A 173 8.92 14.36 -42.25
CA GLU A 173 7.91 13.37 -42.64
C GLU A 173 6.49 13.96 -42.66
N ILE A 174 6.13 14.82 -41.71
CA ILE A 174 4.84 15.53 -41.71
C ILE A 174 4.71 16.43 -42.94
N LYS A 175 5.78 17.14 -43.34
CA LYS A 175 5.80 17.92 -44.59
C LYS A 175 5.61 17.04 -45.82
N VAL A 176 6.36 15.94 -45.93
CA VAL A 176 6.22 14.97 -47.04
C VAL A 176 4.82 14.36 -47.08
N SER A 177 4.24 14.01 -45.92
CA SER A 177 2.87 13.48 -45.82
C SER A 177 1.79 14.49 -46.22
N ALA A 178 2.02 15.79 -45.99
CA ALA A 178 1.14 16.86 -46.47
C ALA A 178 1.26 17.06 -47.99
N GLU A 179 2.47 17.02 -48.54
CA GLU A 179 2.73 17.10 -49.99
C GLU A 179 2.10 15.91 -50.73
N VAL A 180 2.26 14.68 -50.20
CA VAL A 180 1.65 13.46 -50.75
C VAL A 180 0.12 13.52 -50.70
N ARG A 181 -0.48 14.03 -49.60
CA ARG A 181 -1.94 14.23 -49.52
C ARG A 181 -2.45 15.27 -50.50
N LYS A 182 -1.69 16.33 -50.75
CA LYS A 182 -2.01 17.33 -51.80
C LYS A 182 -1.99 16.68 -53.19
N ILE A 183 -0.93 15.93 -53.52
CA ILE A 183 -0.83 15.18 -54.79
C ILE A 183 -1.95 14.14 -54.94
N GLN A 184 -2.34 13.45 -53.86
CA GLN A 184 -3.48 12.52 -53.88
C GLN A 184 -4.82 13.23 -54.08
N SER A 185 -5.02 14.40 -53.46
CA SER A 185 -6.20 15.25 -53.67
C SER A 185 -6.30 15.70 -55.13
N ASP A 186 -5.21 16.21 -55.70
CA ASP A 186 -5.15 16.64 -57.11
C ASP A 186 -5.40 15.45 -58.05
N LYS A 187 -4.86 14.26 -57.73
CA LYS A 187 -5.11 13.03 -58.49
C LYS A 187 -6.57 12.56 -58.40
N CYS A 188 -7.22 12.68 -57.24
CA CYS A 188 -8.67 12.44 -57.10
C CYS A 188 -9.50 13.45 -57.90
N LEU A 189 -9.09 14.73 -57.96
CA LEU A 189 -9.75 15.74 -58.77
C LEU A 189 -9.67 15.41 -60.27
N ILE A 190 -8.49 14.97 -60.74
CA ILE A 190 -8.27 14.53 -62.13
C ILE A 190 -9.04 13.24 -62.45
N MET A 191 -9.10 12.27 -61.53
CA MET A 191 -9.90 11.05 -61.70
C MET A 191 -11.39 11.36 -61.75
N ASN A 192 -11.92 12.20 -60.86
CA ASN A 192 -13.34 12.61 -60.92
C ASN A 192 -13.67 13.34 -62.22
N LYS A 193 -12.76 14.15 -62.76
CA LYS A 193 -12.97 14.81 -64.05
C LYS A 193 -13.01 13.80 -65.20
N ARG A 194 -12.06 12.84 -65.25
CA ARG A 194 -12.09 11.74 -66.23
C ARG A 194 -13.34 10.86 -66.10
N SER A 195 -13.75 10.49 -64.89
CA SER A 195 -14.97 9.71 -64.67
C SER A 195 -16.22 10.47 -65.09
N LEU A 196 -16.26 11.79 -64.93
CA LEU A 196 -17.37 12.63 -65.38
C LEU A 196 -17.43 12.73 -66.91
N ASP A 197 -16.29 12.74 -67.59
CA ASP A 197 -16.23 12.78 -69.06
C ASP A 197 -16.54 11.39 -69.66
N VAL A 198 -16.06 10.29 -69.06
CA VAL A 198 -16.46 8.90 -69.39
C VAL A 198 -17.96 8.67 -69.14
N LEU A 199 -18.54 9.26 -68.10
CA LEU A 199 -19.99 9.22 -67.87
C LEU A 199 -20.80 9.97 -68.93
N LYS A 200 -20.24 11.02 -69.56
CA LYS A 200 -20.91 11.69 -70.68
C LYS A 200 -20.84 10.87 -71.96
N GLU A 201 -19.73 10.18 -72.21
CA GLU A 201 -19.59 9.25 -73.35
C GLU A 201 -20.51 8.03 -73.17
N THR A 202 -20.52 7.39 -71.99
CA THR A 202 -21.40 6.22 -71.74
C THR A 202 -22.90 6.55 -71.72
N VAL A 203 -23.32 7.79 -71.42
CA VAL A 203 -24.72 8.22 -71.59
C VAL A 203 -25.12 8.38 -73.06
N VAL A 204 -24.16 8.64 -73.97
CA VAL A 204 -24.41 8.58 -75.42
C VAL A 204 -24.52 7.12 -75.87
N GLU A 205 -23.58 6.26 -75.47
CA GLU A 205 -23.58 4.83 -75.83
C GLU A 205 -24.79 4.07 -75.27
N HIS A 206 -25.31 4.42 -74.08
CA HIS A 206 -26.47 3.71 -73.50
C HIS A 206 -27.79 3.94 -74.27
N ASN A 207 -27.88 5.03 -75.05
CA ASN A 207 -28.99 5.25 -75.98
C ASN A 207 -28.88 4.38 -77.24
N GLU A 208 -27.68 3.99 -77.66
CA GLU A 208 -27.45 3.10 -78.80
C GLU A 208 -27.51 1.61 -78.38
N ALA A 209 -26.98 1.26 -77.20
CA ALA A 209 -27.01 -0.10 -76.66
C ALA A 209 -28.43 -0.62 -76.36
N SER A 210 -29.39 0.29 -76.11
CA SER A 210 -30.80 -0.05 -75.91
C SER A 210 -31.47 -0.59 -77.20
N ALA A 211 -30.87 -0.37 -78.38
CA ALA A 211 -31.33 -0.95 -79.65
C ALA A 211 -30.74 -2.35 -79.94
N LEU A 212 -29.61 -2.71 -79.32
CA LEU A 212 -28.90 -3.99 -79.56
C LEU A 212 -29.29 -5.12 -78.60
N LEU A 213 -29.88 -4.80 -77.45
CA LEU A 213 -30.36 -5.80 -76.47
C LEU A 213 -31.58 -6.61 -76.93
N ALA A 214 -32.10 -6.38 -78.14
CA ALA A 214 -33.15 -7.19 -78.75
C ALA A 214 -32.65 -8.53 -79.35
N ASP A 215 -31.35 -8.65 -79.70
CA ASP A 215 -30.84 -9.76 -80.53
C ASP A 215 -30.16 -10.92 -79.76
N PHE A 216 -29.78 -10.73 -78.50
CA PHE A 216 -29.00 -11.72 -77.72
C PHE A 216 -29.84 -12.56 -76.73
N ALA A 217 -30.95 -13.10 -77.22
CA ALA A 217 -31.52 -14.34 -76.69
C ALA A 217 -30.98 -15.54 -77.47
N ARG A 218 -29.83 -16.12 -77.05
CA ARG A 218 -29.32 -17.47 -77.43
C ARG A 218 -28.00 -17.81 -76.70
N ASP A 219 -27.97 -19.00 -76.06
CA ASP A 219 -26.80 -19.78 -75.55
C ASP A 219 -25.78 -19.09 -74.60
N GLY A 220 -25.01 -19.78 -73.73
CA GLY A 220 -24.96 -21.19 -73.34
C GLY A 220 -23.79 -21.53 -72.39
N GLN A 221 -24.10 -22.18 -71.25
CA GLN A 221 -23.30 -23.06 -70.33
C GLN A 221 -21.73 -23.10 -70.22
N ASP A 222 -21.25 -22.94 -68.96
CA ASP A 222 -20.42 -23.90 -68.13
C ASP A 222 -18.83 -23.93 -68.11
N VAL A 223 -18.29 -24.44 -66.98
CA VAL A 223 -16.99 -25.17 -66.72
C VAL A 223 -15.73 -24.53 -66.03
N ARG A 224 -15.60 -24.76 -64.70
CA ARG A 224 -14.49 -25.31 -63.82
C ARG A 224 -12.96 -24.91 -63.83
N LYS A 225 -12.47 -24.53 -62.62
CA LYS A 225 -11.32 -25.03 -61.74
C LYS A 225 -9.86 -25.38 -62.22
N ARG A 226 -8.84 -24.99 -61.41
CA ARG A 226 -7.63 -25.75 -60.83
C ARG A 226 -6.74 -24.81 -59.95
N ARG A 227 -6.20 -25.14 -58.74
CA ARG A 227 -5.00 -25.94 -58.26
C ARG A 227 -3.61 -25.39 -58.72
N LYS A 228 -2.48 -25.34 -57.96
CA LYS A 228 -1.86 -26.17 -56.86
C LYS A 228 -0.66 -25.47 -56.11
N GLN A 229 -0.04 -26.09 -55.08
CA GLN A 229 1.15 -25.64 -54.25
C GLN A 229 2.51 -26.33 -54.60
N TYR A 230 3.66 -25.90 -54.01
CA TYR A 230 4.87 -26.73 -53.67
C TYR A 230 5.89 -26.08 -52.65
N HIS A 231 6.68 -26.95 -51.93
CA HIS A 231 7.90 -26.90 -51.02
C HIS A 231 8.71 -25.58 -50.72
N GLN A 232 9.45 -25.30 -49.61
CA GLN A 232 10.42 -25.97 -48.65
C GLN A 232 11.92 -25.95 -49.12
N LEU A 233 13.02 -25.87 -48.32
CA LEU A 233 13.33 -26.04 -46.85
C LEU A 233 14.68 -25.29 -46.40
N ASP A 234 15.27 -25.63 -45.22
CA ASP A 234 16.63 -25.33 -44.62
C ASP A 234 17.03 -23.89 -44.17
N GLY A 235 17.89 -23.59 -43.16
CA GLY A 235 18.61 -24.36 -42.10
C GLY A 235 19.78 -23.56 -41.39
N TYR A 236 20.25 -23.99 -40.19
CA TYR A 236 21.49 -23.61 -39.41
C TYR A 236 21.46 -22.72 -38.11
N THR A 237 22.60 -22.71 -37.37
CA THR A 237 22.73 -22.87 -35.88
C THR A 237 23.45 -21.76 -35.05
N THR A 238 23.36 -21.85 -33.72
CA THR A 238 23.99 -21.04 -32.63
C THR A 238 25.49 -21.30 -32.37
N PRO A 239 26.17 -20.42 -31.59
CA PRO A 239 26.67 -20.85 -30.25
C PRO A 239 26.63 -19.77 -29.11
N SER A 240 27.00 -20.19 -27.90
CA SER A 240 27.27 -19.42 -26.65
C SER A 240 28.71 -19.78 -26.15
N PRO A 241 29.29 -19.41 -24.96
CA PRO A 241 28.81 -18.62 -23.80
C PRO A 241 29.84 -17.60 -23.20
N GLY A 242 29.56 -17.01 -22.02
CA GLY A 242 30.60 -16.38 -21.16
C GLY A 242 30.09 -15.43 -20.05
N SER A 243 30.58 -15.57 -18.81
CA SER A 243 30.32 -14.69 -17.64
C SER A 243 31.62 -14.14 -17.04
N PRO A 244 31.56 -13.09 -16.21
CA PRO A 244 32.19 -13.20 -14.87
C PRO A 244 31.41 -12.54 -13.71
N MET A 245 31.86 -12.82 -12.49
CA MET A 245 31.28 -12.42 -11.19
C MET A 245 31.57 -10.96 -10.79
N ILE A 246 30.72 -10.38 -9.93
CA ILE A 246 31.03 -9.24 -9.04
C ILE A 246 30.41 -9.51 -7.64
N HIS A 247 31.10 -9.07 -6.59
CA HIS A 247 30.77 -9.29 -5.16
C HIS A 247 29.61 -8.39 -4.65
N PRO A 248 28.97 -8.73 -3.51
CA PRO A 248 28.02 -7.84 -2.84
C PRO A 248 28.75 -6.69 -2.13
N LEU A 249 28.21 -5.48 -2.24
CA LEU A 249 28.53 -4.36 -1.37
C LEU A 249 27.44 -4.22 -0.31
N GLU A 250 27.85 -4.05 0.94
CA GLU A 250 26.97 -3.73 2.06
C GLU A 250 26.60 -2.24 1.98
N GLU A 251 25.31 -1.92 1.76
CA GLU A 251 24.79 -0.55 1.89
C GLU A 251 24.32 -0.35 3.34
N GLU A 252 25.08 0.40 4.14
CA GLU A 252 24.66 0.85 5.47
C GLU A 252 23.40 1.71 5.35
N ASN A 253 22.38 1.46 6.18
CA ASN A 253 21.09 2.13 6.13
C ASN A 253 21.04 3.30 7.12
N PRO A 254 21.04 4.58 6.67
CA PRO A 254 21.23 5.76 7.54
C PRO A 254 19.94 6.21 8.27
N PHE A 255 19.06 5.27 8.61
CA PHE A 255 17.80 5.51 9.34
C PHE A 255 17.71 4.68 10.62
N VAL A 256 18.81 4.63 11.37
CA VAL A 256 18.77 4.35 12.80
C VAL A 256 18.63 5.71 13.50
N GLU A 257 17.48 5.95 14.14
CA GLU A 257 17.41 7.00 15.15
C GLU A 257 18.29 6.55 16.32
N GLU A 258 19.35 7.31 16.62
CA GLU A 258 20.17 7.11 17.81
C GLU A 258 19.30 7.38 19.06
N GLU A 259 18.69 6.35 19.63
CA GLU A 259 18.15 6.45 20.99
C GLU A 259 19.35 6.54 21.96
N ASP A 260 19.45 7.67 22.69
CA ASP A 260 20.52 7.95 23.65
C ASP A 260 20.75 6.78 24.63
N ASP A 261 21.80 5.99 24.38
CA ASP A 261 22.30 4.91 25.22
C ASP A 261 22.99 5.48 26.46
N LYS A 262 22.15 5.96 27.38
CA LYS A 262 22.46 6.11 28.79
C LYS A 262 21.61 5.12 29.57
N ASP A 263 22.27 4.32 30.40
CA ASP A 263 21.66 3.51 31.45
C ASP A 263 20.90 4.44 32.42
N ILE A 264 19.64 4.70 32.08
CA ILE A 264 18.69 5.38 32.98
C ILE A 264 18.14 4.31 33.90
N ILE A 265 18.59 4.34 35.16
CA ILE A 265 17.95 3.63 36.25
C ILE A 265 16.52 4.15 36.35
N ILE A 266 15.56 3.23 36.41
CA ILE A 266 14.12 3.55 36.35
C ILE A 266 13.64 3.91 37.77
N ASP A 267 13.93 5.12 38.21
CA ASP A 267 13.55 5.58 39.56
C ASP A 267 12.09 6.11 39.66
N ASP A 268 11.45 6.44 38.53
CA ASP A 268 10.16 7.17 38.47
C ASP A 268 8.95 6.34 37.98
N ILE A 269 8.88 5.04 38.30
CA ILE A 269 7.57 4.34 38.27
C ILE A 269 6.82 4.71 39.55
N PRO A 270 5.64 5.36 39.49
CA PRO A 270 4.93 5.75 40.71
C PRO A 270 4.66 4.52 41.60
N CYS A 271 5.15 4.56 42.84
CA CYS A 271 4.96 3.49 43.83
C CYS A 271 3.47 3.16 44.07
N GLU A 272 2.58 4.12 43.82
CA GLU A 272 1.14 3.98 44.00
C GLU A 272 0.41 3.27 42.84
N PHE A 273 1.03 3.12 41.66
CA PHE A 273 0.35 2.50 40.53
C PHE A 273 0.11 1.01 40.80
N SER A 274 -1.16 0.62 40.88
CA SER A 274 -1.60 -0.74 41.21
C SER A 274 -3.01 -0.96 40.67
N PHE A 275 -3.29 -2.19 40.23
CA PHE A 275 -4.61 -2.62 39.78
C PHE A 275 -5.43 -3.04 41.01
N LYS A 276 -6.24 -2.11 41.51
CA LYS A 276 -7.11 -2.33 42.68
C LYS A 276 -8.25 -3.28 42.34
N ASN A 277 -8.73 -4.02 43.34
CA ASN A 277 -9.93 -4.83 43.21
C ASN A 277 -11.15 -3.97 42.86
N GLY A 278 -11.92 -4.41 41.86
CA GLY A 278 -13.17 -3.78 41.46
C GLY A 278 -14.35 -4.23 42.31
N ASP A 279 -15.56 -3.84 41.89
CA ASP A 279 -16.80 -4.39 42.44
C ASP A 279 -16.95 -5.87 42.02
N PRO A 280 -17.05 -6.83 42.96
CA PRO A 280 -17.23 -8.25 42.64
C PRO A 280 -18.50 -8.56 41.83
N VAL A 281 -19.51 -7.69 41.85
CA VAL A 281 -20.79 -7.88 41.13
C VAL A 281 -20.59 -7.85 39.60
N ASP A 282 -19.62 -7.08 39.12
CA ASP A 282 -19.32 -6.91 37.69
C ASP A 282 -18.07 -7.72 37.26
N ASP A 283 -17.57 -8.66 38.07
CA ASP A 283 -16.41 -9.51 37.74
C ASP A 283 -16.73 -10.70 36.83
N LEU A 284 -15.83 -11.01 35.89
CA LEU A 284 -15.91 -12.20 35.05
C LEU A 284 -15.64 -13.46 35.88
N HIS A 285 -16.57 -14.40 35.85
CA HIS A 285 -16.41 -15.73 36.42
C HIS A 285 -16.39 -16.82 35.33
N VAL A 286 -15.59 -17.86 35.54
CA VAL A 286 -15.55 -19.10 34.75
C VAL A 286 -15.62 -20.26 35.73
N GLY A 287 -16.68 -21.06 35.62
CA GLY A 287 -17.10 -21.93 36.72
C GLY A 287 -17.28 -21.11 38.01
N GLU A 288 -16.66 -21.57 39.09
CA GLU A 288 -16.62 -20.89 40.39
C GLU A 288 -15.46 -19.88 40.52
N THR A 289 -14.58 -19.77 39.51
CA THR A 289 -13.35 -18.98 39.59
C THR A 289 -13.57 -17.54 39.09
N ASN A 290 -13.21 -16.55 39.92
CA ASN A 290 -13.21 -15.13 39.54
C ASN A 290 -11.96 -14.80 38.69
N VAL A 291 -12.14 -14.80 37.38
CA VAL A 291 -11.09 -14.52 36.38
C VAL A 291 -10.65 -13.06 36.43
N SER A 292 -11.56 -12.12 36.71
CA SER A 292 -11.20 -10.70 36.87
C SER A 292 -10.25 -10.46 38.04
N LEU A 293 -10.41 -11.18 39.16
CA LEU A 293 -9.50 -11.12 40.31
C LEU A 293 -8.11 -11.70 39.96
N LEU A 294 -8.07 -12.87 39.33
CA LEU A 294 -6.81 -13.47 38.87
C LEU A 294 -6.08 -12.56 37.85
N PHE A 295 -6.82 -11.93 36.94
CA PHE A 295 -6.24 -10.99 35.99
C PHE A 295 -5.68 -9.74 36.67
N ARG A 296 -6.37 -9.15 37.66
CA ARG A 296 -5.81 -8.04 38.46
C ARG A 296 -4.54 -8.44 39.20
N ASN A 297 -4.50 -9.65 39.78
CA ASN A 297 -3.30 -10.17 40.44
C ASN A 297 -2.15 -10.31 39.44
N TYR A 298 -2.42 -10.89 38.26
CA TYR A 298 -1.46 -11.02 37.17
C TYR A 298 -0.95 -9.65 36.67
N GLN A 299 -1.82 -8.66 36.50
CA GLN A 299 -1.44 -7.29 36.13
C GLN A 299 -0.53 -6.64 37.18
N ASN A 300 -0.81 -6.84 38.48
CA ASN A 300 0.06 -6.38 39.56
C ASN A 300 1.42 -7.11 39.57
N GLN A 301 1.46 -8.40 39.23
CA GLN A 301 2.73 -9.11 39.06
C GLN A 301 3.52 -8.61 37.85
N SER A 302 2.88 -8.31 36.72
CA SER A 302 3.51 -7.65 35.57
C SER A 302 4.14 -6.30 35.96
N LEU A 303 3.50 -5.51 36.83
CA LEU A 303 4.09 -4.29 37.39
C LEU A 303 5.28 -4.54 38.31
N ASN A 304 5.24 -5.59 39.13
CA ASN A 304 6.37 -5.95 40.00
C ASN A 304 7.59 -6.36 39.17
N ILE A 305 7.39 -7.16 38.11
CA ILE A 305 8.43 -7.53 37.15
C ILE A 305 9.01 -6.28 36.47
N ALA A 306 8.15 -5.34 36.05
CA ALA A 306 8.57 -4.07 35.45
C ALA A 306 9.43 -3.22 36.39
N ARG A 307 9.07 -3.16 37.69
CA ARG A 307 9.80 -2.40 38.72
C ARG A 307 11.15 -3.03 39.09
N ASP A 308 11.23 -4.36 39.13
CA ASP A 308 12.44 -5.10 39.52
C ASP A 308 13.54 -5.07 38.44
N LYS A 309 13.16 -5.32 37.17
CA LYS A 309 14.13 -5.52 36.07
C LYS A 309 13.72 -4.93 34.72
N GLY A 310 12.55 -4.29 34.64
CA GLY A 310 11.91 -3.90 33.39
C GLY A 310 11.27 -5.08 32.64
N LEU A 311 10.23 -4.81 31.87
CA LEU A 311 9.63 -5.81 30.97
C LEU A 311 10.38 -5.82 29.64
N PHE A 312 10.84 -6.99 29.21
CA PHE A 312 11.50 -7.17 27.91
C PHE A 312 10.44 -7.41 26.83
N VAL A 313 10.45 -6.64 25.75
CA VAL A 313 9.47 -6.75 24.65
C VAL A 313 9.43 -8.16 24.08
N GLU A 314 10.57 -8.83 23.97
CA GLU A 314 10.71 -10.16 23.38
C GLU A 314 10.13 -11.25 24.29
N SER A 315 10.27 -11.12 25.60
CA SER A 315 9.95 -12.18 26.57
C SER A 315 8.68 -11.93 27.38
N ASN A 316 8.12 -10.72 27.35
CA ASN A 316 7.04 -10.28 28.23
C ASN A 316 5.81 -9.71 27.51
N VAL A 317 5.54 -10.16 26.27
CA VAL A 317 4.42 -9.67 25.44
C VAL A 317 3.06 -9.70 26.18
N GLN A 318 2.75 -10.80 26.88
CA GLN A 318 1.49 -10.95 27.63
C GLN A 318 1.43 -10.05 28.86
N GLU A 319 2.53 -9.95 29.61
CA GLU A 319 2.63 -9.06 30.76
C GLU A 319 2.46 -7.60 30.32
N ILE A 320 3.12 -7.18 29.24
CA ILE A 320 3.05 -5.83 28.66
C ILE A 320 1.62 -5.50 28.19
N LEU A 321 0.95 -6.43 27.50
CA LEU A 321 -0.45 -6.27 27.09
C LEU A 321 -1.40 -6.19 28.29
N SER A 322 -1.14 -6.96 29.36
CA SER A 322 -1.95 -6.94 30.59
C SER A 322 -2.01 -5.55 31.22
N LEU A 323 -0.93 -4.76 31.13
CA LEU A 323 -0.88 -3.38 31.63
C LEU A 323 -1.82 -2.42 30.90
N SER A 324 -2.27 -2.78 29.69
CA SER A 324 -3.34 -2.06 28.95
C SER A 324 -4.72 -2.71 29.12
N SER A 325 -4.88 -3.60 30.11
CA SER A 325 -6.06 -4.44 30.37
C SER A 325 -6.38 -5.48 29.28
N ILE A 326 -5.38 -5.85 28.46
CA ILE A 326 -5.53 -6.86 27.41
C ILE A 326 -5.07 -8.22 27.92
N LEU A 327 -5.95 -9.21 27.88
CA LEU A 327 -5.64 -10.61 28.17
C LEU A 327 -5.48 -11.36 26.83
N LEU A 328 -4.22 -11.58 26.42
CA LEU A 328 -3.90 -12.29 25.18
C LEU A 328 -3.84 -13.81 25.41
N LEU A 329 -4.84 -14.52 24.90
CA LEU A 329 -4.98 -15.96 24.92
C LEU A 329 -4.51 -16.55 23.59
N ALA A 330 -3.38 -17.26 23.64
CA ALA A 330 -2.86 -18.07 22.55
C ALA A 330 -2.52 -19.46 23.11
N SER A 331 -3.33 -20.46 22.78
CA SER A 331 -3.13 -21.83 23.27
C SER A 331 -1.74 -22.35 22.95
N ASN A 332 -1.12 -23.04 23.92
CA ASN A 332 0.27 -23.51 23.85
C ASN A 332 1.34 -22.40 23.71
N SER A 333 1.00 -21.14 24.02
CA SER A 333 1.91 -19.98 23.99
C SER A 333 1.63 -19.01 25.15
N TYR A 334 1.36 -19.57 26.33
CA TYR A 334 1.20 -18.82 27.57
C TYR A 334 2.56 -18.62 28.25
N SER A 335 2.83 -17.43 28.79
CA SER A 335 4.00 -17.17 29.61
C SER A 335 3.93 -17.96 30.92
N ASN A 336 5.10 -18.31 31.49
CA ASN A 336 5.17 -18.96 32.79
C ASN A 336 4.41 -18.15 33.85
N THR A 337 4.58 -16.83 33.87
CA THR A 337 3.85 -15.92 34.78
C THR A 337 2.34 -16.08 34.68
N MET A 338 1.80 -16.23 33.45
CA MET A 338 0.35 -16.42 33.24
C MET A 338 -0.09 -17.81 33.70
N ILE A 339 0.70 -18.85 33.42
CA ILE A 339 0.47 -20.22 33.91
C ILE A 339 0.46 -20.27 35.44
N ASP A 340 1.39 -19.58 36.10
CA ASP A 340 1.50 -19.53 37.57
C ASP A 340 0.28 -18.86 38.24
N HIS A 341 -0.39 -17.92 37.54
CA HIS A 341 -1.53 -17.18 38.09
C HIS A 341 -2.89 -17.81 37.79
N PHE A 342 -3.06 -18.40 36.61
CA PHE A 342 -4.35 -18.95 36.17
C PHE A 342 -4.38 -20.49 36.19
N GLY A 343 -3.25 -21.15 35.93
CA GLY A 343 -3.17 -22.57 35.60
C GLY A 343 -3.64 -22.86 34.17
N LEU A 344 -3.04 -23.87 33.53
CA LEU A 344 -3.33 -24.23 32.13
C LEU A 344 -4.81 -24.60 31.91
N SER A 345 -5.42 -25.40 32.80
CA SER A 345 -6.83 -25.80 32.68
C SER A 345 -7.77 -24.60 32.57
N LEU A 346 -7.59 -23.60 33.45
CA LEU A 346 -8.44 -22.41 33.45
C LEU A 346 -8.17 -21.53 32.22
N LEU A 347 -6.92 -21.43 31.77
CA LEU A 347 -6.59 -20.69 30.53
C LEU A 347 -7.26 -21.32 29.30
N ASP A 348 -7.29 -22.65 29.22
CA ASP A 348 -8.01 -23.38 28.18
C ASP A 348 -9.53 -23.22 28.32
N GLU A 349 -10.10 -23.28 29.54
CA GLU A 349 -11.54 -23.03 29.79
C GLU A 349 -11.97 -21.61 29.39
N ILE A 350 -11.19 -20.59 29.77
CA ILE A 350 -11.41 -19.19 29.35
C ILE A 350 -11.31 -19.11 27.81
N HIS A 351 -10.29 -19.71 27.22
CA HIS A 351 -10.10 -19.68 25.78
C HIS A 351 -11.29 -20.32 25.03
N GLN A 352 -11.76 -21.50 25.44
CA GLN A 352 -12.93 -22.15 24.82
C GLN A 352 -14.20 -21.31 25.01
N LYS A 353 -14.43 -20.72 26.20
CA LYS A 353 -15.61 -19.89 26.49
C LYS A 353 -15.76 -18.69 25.55
N PHE A 354 -14.66 -18.12 25.07
CA PHE A 354 -14.68 -16.90 24.23
C PHE A 354 -14.32 -17.15 22.75
N LYS A 355 -13.79 -18.34 22.42
CA LYS A 355 -13.59 -18.81 21.06
C LYS A 355 -14.94 -18.96 20.36
N SER A 356 -15.06 -18.44 19.13
CA SER A 356 -16.32 -18.52 18.37
C SER A 356 -16.67 -19.98 18.06
N GLU A 357 -17.84 -20.44 18.53
CA GLU A 357 -18.30 -21.84 18.44
C GLU A 357 -18.65 -22.30 17.02
N GLN A 358 -18.77 -21.38 16.05
CA GLN A 358 -19.12 -21.76 14.69
C GLN A 358 -17.97 -22.49 13.99
N GLN A 359 -18.21 -23.78 13.76
CA GLN A 359 -17.58 -24.56 12.70
C GLN A 359 -18.08 -24.02 11.37
N ILE A 360 -17.17 -23.41 10.61
CA ILE A 360 -17.36 -23.05 9.21
C ILE A 360 -16.39 -23.94 8.46
N GLU A 361 -16.93 -24.99 7.85
CA GLU A 361 -16.18 -25.96 7.04
C GLU A 361 -16.25 -25.55 5.57
N LEU A 362 -15.17 -25.78 4.84
CA LEU A 362 -15.12 -25.60 3.39
C LEU A 362 -15.94 -26.73 2.74
N ASP A 363 -16.91 -26.38 1.89
CA ASP A 363 -17.70 -27.44 1.25
C ASP A 363 -16.81 -28.33 0.37
N SER A 364 -16.98 -29.65 0.50
CA SER A 364 -16.09 -30.64 -0.13
C SER A 364 -16.07 -30.54 -1.67
N ASN A 365 -17.12 -30.00 -2.30
CA ASN A 365 -17.14 -29.73 -3.74
C ASN A 365 -16.27 -28.51 -4.10
N SER A 366 -16.32 -27.43 -3.31
CA SER A 366 -15.40 -26.29 -3.41
C SER A 366 -13.95 -26.73 -3.20
N GLU A 367 -13.66 -27.45 -2.12
CA GLU A 367 -12.31 -27.97 -1.84
C GLU A 367 -11.77 -28.81 -3.02
N THR A 368 -12.55 -29.80 -3.47
CA THR A 368 -12.18 -30.66 -4.61
C THR A 368 -11.99 -29.84 -5.89
N THR A 369 -12.82 -28.82 -6.12
CA THR A 369 -12.73 -27.93 -7.27
C THR A 369 -11.48 -27.06 -7.23
N PHE A 370 -11.14 -26.47 -6.09
CA PHE A 370 -9.95 -25.64 -5.92
C PHE A 370 -8.67 -26.47 -6.05
N ARG A 371 -8.59 -27.63 -5.38
CA ARG A 371 -7.46 -28.57 -5.54
C ARG A 371 -7.29 -29.03 -6.98
N LYS A 372 -8.39 -29.25 -7.71
CA LYS A 372 -8.36 -29.57 -9.15
C LYS A 372 -7.83 -28.40 -9.99
N ALA A 373 -8.26 -27.16 -9.73
CA ALA A 373 -7.74 -25.98 -10.42
C ALA A 373 -6.23 -25.81 -10.21
N VAL A 374 -5.77 -25.93 -8.95
CA VAL A 374 -4.34 -25.88 -8.60
C VAL A 374 -3.56 -26.99 -9.30
N LYS A 375 -4.06 -28.23 -9.29
CA LYS A 375 -3.41 -29.36 -9.98
C LYS A 375 -3.32 -29.15 -11.49
N MET A 376 -4.36 -28.59 -12.13
CA MET A 376 -4.33 -28.22 -13.55
C MET A 376 -3.28 -27.15 -13.84
N ALA A 377 -3.19 -26.11 -13.01
CA ALA A 377 -2.22 -25.02 -13.18
C ALA A 377 -0.76 -25.45 -12.90
N MET A 378 -0.53 -26.46 -12.06
CA MET A 378 0.80 -27.00 -11.75
C MET A 378 1.28 -28.07 -12.75
N GLY A 379 0.37 -28.93 -13.22
CA GLY A 379 0.71 -30.10 -14.06
C GLY A 379 0.36 -29.95 -15.54
N GLY A 380 -0.29 -28.85 -15.93
CA GLY A 380 -0.75 -28.59 -17.30
C GLY A 380 -0.72 -27.10 -17.65
N SER A 381 -1.71 -26.65 -18.42
CA SER A 381 -1.85 -25.23 -18.79
C SER A 381 -2.45 -24.42 -17.65
N ARG A 382 -1.74 -23.37 -17.24
CA ARG A 382 -2.22 -22.36 -16.28
C ARG A 382 -3.47 -21.64 -16.81
N ASP A 383 -3.46 -21.28 -18.10
CA ASP A 383 -4.56 -20.54 -18.72
C ASP A 383 -5.82 -21.41 -18.81
N ASP A 384 -5.69 -22.71 -19.10
CA ASP A 384 -6.80 -23.65 -19.10
C ASP A 384 -7.41 -23.80 -17.69
N ALA A 385 -6.57 -23.82 -16.65
CA ALA A 385 -7.03 -23.85 -15.26
C ALA A 385 -7.80 -22.58 -14.87
N ILE A 386 -7.32 -21.40 -15.30
CA ILE A 386 -7.98 -20.10 -15.09
C ILE A 386 -9.32 -20.08 -15.83
N ILE A 387 -9.37 -20.46 -17.12
CA ILE A 387 -10.60 -20.50 -17.93
C ILE A 387 -11.61 -21.49 -17.32
N TRP A 388 -11.15 -22.68 -16.91
CA TRP A 388 -11.99 -23.70 -16.30
C TRP A 388 -12.62 -23.22 -14.98
N LEU A 389 -11.81 -22.65 -14.08
CA LEU A 389 -12.30 -22.14 -12.80
C LEU A 389 -13.20 -20.90 -12.98
N CYS A 390 -12.92 -20.01 -13.93
CA CYS A 390 -13.83 -18.92 -14.32
C CYS A 390 -15.22 -19.46 -14.74
N GLY A 391 -15.26 -20.49 -15.59
CA GLY A 391 -16.52 -21.08 -16.05
C GLY A 391 -17.31 -21.71 -14.90
N LYS A 392 -16.61 -22.37 -13.98
CA LYS A 392 -17.18 -22.92 -12.74
C LYS A 392 -17.75 -21.84 -11.83
N LEU A 393 -16.97 -20.80 -11.51
CA LEU A 393 -17.43 -19.67 -10.68
C LEU A 393 -18.59 -18.89 -11.30
N SER A 394 -18.73 -18.89 -12.63
CA SER A 394 -19.86 -18.27 -13.32
C SER A 394 -21.18 -19.01 -13.08
N SER A 395 -21.13 -20.33 -12.92
CA SER A 395 -22.31 -21.20 -12.79
C SER A 395 -22.63 -21.61 -11.36
N GLU A 396 -21.64 -21.73 -10.48
CA GLU A 396 -21.79 -22.28 -9.12
C GLU A 396 -21.62 -21.18 -8.06
N GLN A 397 -22.68 -20.92 -7.29
CA GLN A 397 -22.68 -19.89 -6.25
C GLN A 397 -21.85 -20.29 -5.02
N SER A 398 -21.90 -21.55 -4.60
CA SER A 398 -21.13 -22.05 -3.46
C SER A 398 -19.62 -21.82 -3.63
N LEU A 399 -19.08 -22.02 -4.84
CA LEU A 399 -17.67 -21.74 -5.15
C LEU A 399 -17.31 -20.26 -4.93
N ARG A 400 -18.24 -19.33 -5.19
CA ARG A 400 -18.01 -17.88 -4.99
C ARG A 400 -18.05 -17.51 -3.51
N GLU A 401 -19.00 -18.08 -2.78
CA GLU A 401 -19.16 -17.91 -1.33
C GLU A 401 -17.98 -18.52 -0.56
N ASN A 402 -17.41 -19.63 -1.05
CA ASN A 402 -16.23 -20.29 -0.50
C ASN A 402 -14.90 -19.73 -1.07
N LEU A 403 -14.80 -18.41 -1.26
CA LEU A 403 -13.56 -17.70 -1.63
C LEU A 403 -12.92 -18.11 -2.98
N GLY A 404 -13.64 -18.77 -3.89
CA GLY A 404 -13.07 -19.28 -5.14
C GLY A 404 -12.54 -18.19 -6.09
N PHE A 405 -13.01 -16.95 -5.96
CA PHE A 405 -12.39 -15.80 -6.65
C PHE A 405 -10.96 -15.52 -6.17
N ILE A 406 -10.64 -15.74 -4.89
CA ILE A 406 -9.28 -15.59 -4.34
C ILE A 406 -8.36 -16.66 -4.96
N ILE A 407 -8.82 -17.92 -5.01
CA ILE A 407 -8.10 -19.01 -5.68
C ILE A 407 -7.81 -18.65 -7.14
N LEU A 408 -8.82 -18.22 -7.89
CA LEU A 408 -8.68 -17.79 -9.29
C LEU A 408 -7.66 -16.65 -9.44
N ASP A 409 -7.70 -15.68 -8.55
CA ASP A 409 -6.82 -14.51 -8.58
C ASP A 409 -5.38 -14.83 -8.19
N CYS A 410 -5.16 -15.81 -7.29
CA CYS A 410 -3.85 -16.37 -7.03
C CYS A 410 -3.29 -17.15 -8.24
N LEU A 411 -4.12 -17.96 -8.93
CA LEU A 411 -3.69 -18.67 -10.15
C LEU A 411 -3.21 -17.72 -11.26
N ARG A 412 -3.85 -16.55 -11.38
CA ARG A 412 -3.50 -15.49 -12.34
C ARG A 412 -2.13 -14.87 -12.08
N VAL A 413 -1.81 -14.52 -10.83
CA VAL A 413 -0.62 -13.68 -10.52
C VAL A 413 0.57 -14.42 -9.94
N LEU A 414 0.38 -15.54 -9.24
CA LEU A 414 1.47 -16.16 -8.50
C LEU A 414 2.52 -16.79 -9.44
N PRO A 415 3.82 -16.67 -9.15
CA PRO A 415 4.84 -17.36 -9.92
C PRO A 415 4.71 -18.87 -9.77
N SER A 416 5.19 -19.66 -10.74
CA SER A 416 5.16 -21.13 -10.65
C SER A 416 6.10 -21.70 -9.59
N SER A 417 6.96 -20.88 -8.98
CA SER A 417 7.80 -21.21 -7.83
C SER A 417 8.19 -19.93 -7.09
N LYS A 418 8.39 -20.02 -5.77
CA LYS A 418 8.74 -18.89 -4.90
C LYS A 418 10.01 -18.19 -5.41
N ILE A 419 9.92 -16.86 -5.55
CA ILE A 419 11.06 -16.00 -5.88
C ILE A 419 12.01 -16.02 -4.67
N ARG A 420 13.33 -16.15 -4.92
CA ARG A 420 14.33 -16.34 -3.86
C ARG A 420 14.84 -15.05 -3.23
N ASN A 421 14.75 -13.94 -3.96
CA ASN A 421 15.16 -12.64 -3.49
C ASN A 421 14.26 -12.19 -2.33
N GLU A 422 14.87 -11.66 -1.28
CA GLU A 422 14.13 -10.91 -0.27
C GLU A 422 13.60 -9.60 -0.86
N HIS A 423 12.51 -9.09 -0.29
CA HIS A 423 11.78 -7.93 -0.79
C HIS A 423 11.31 -7.04 0.36
N SER A 424 11.03 -5.77 0.06
CA SER A 424 10.59 -4.80 1.07
C SER A 424 9.22 -5.14 1.66
N GLU A 425 8.92 -4.62 2.85
CA GLU A 425 7.60 -4.71 3.48
C GLU A 425 6.47 -4.26 2.55
N ILE A 426 6.67 -3.15 1.82
CA ILE A 426 5.73 -2.64 0.80
C ILE A 426 5.50 -3.70 -0.29
N THR A 427 6.58 -4.22 -0.88
CA THR A 427 6.50 -5.27 -1.90
C THR A 427 5.83 -6.53 -1.36
N HIS A 428 5.98 -6.83 -0.07
CA HIS A 428 5.38 -8.00 0.57
C HIS A 428 3.87 -7.88 0.60
N TYR A 429 3.34 -6.78 1.14
CA TYR A 429 1.91 -6.61 1.19
C TYR A 429 1.28 -6.35 -0.17
N THR A 430 1.90 -5.57 -1.08
CA THR A 430 1.31 -5.29 -2.40
C THR A 430 1.23 -6.54 -3.29
N ASN A 431 2.21 -7.45 -3.22
CA ASN A 431 2.29 -8.57 -4.16
C ASN A 431 1.64 -9.85 -3.63
N PHE A 432 1.57 -10.03 -2.31
CA PHE A 432 1.09 -11.27 -1.70
C PHE A 432 -0.17 -11.08 -0.84
N LEU A 433 -0.24 -10.04 0.01
CA LEU A 433 -1.35 -9.85 0.95
C LEU A 433 -2.56 -9.10 0.35
N ASP A 434 -2.33 -8.01 -0.38
CA ASP A 434 -3.37 -7.07 -0.84
C ASP A 434 -4.53 -7.77 -1.56
N ARG A 435 -4.19 -8.70 -2.46
CA ARG A 435 -5.14 -9.50 -3.24
C ARG A 435 -6.01 -10.41 -2.39
N ILE A 436 -5.42 -11.06 -1.39
CA ILE A 436 -6.13 -11.97 -0.47
C ILE A 436 -6.99 -11.15 0.48
N MET A 437 -6.43 -10.11 1.10
CA MET A 437 -7.14 -9.26 2.05
C MET A 437 -8.31 -8.51 1.40
N LYS A 438 -8.16 -8.03 0.16
CA LYS A 438 -9.29 -7.45 -0.59
C LYS A 438 -10.33 -8.49 -0.96
N GLY A 439 -9.91 -9.65 -1.46
CA GLY A 439 -10.83 -10.75 -1.77
C GLY A 439 -11.63 -11.27 -0.56
N LEU A 440 -11.12 -11.06 0.66
CA LEU A 440 -11.79 -11.40 1.91
C LEU A 440 -12.67 -10.26 2.47
N PHE A 441 -12.20 -9.01 2.42
CA PHE A 441 -12.72 -7.92 3.26
C PHE A 441 -13.00 -6.59 2.52
N ASP A 442 -12.92 -6.54 1.18
CA ASP A 442 -13.27 -5.34 0.40
C ASP A 442 -14.67 -5.48 -0.22
N ASP A 443 -15.54 -4.51 0.07
CA ASP A 443 -16.83 -4.31 -0.58
C ASP A 443 -16.96 -2.80 -0.81
N PRO A 444 -16.80 -2.32 -2.06
CA PRO A 444 -16.63 -0.89 -2.35
C PRO A 444 -17.84 -0.04 -1.95
N ASP A 445 -19.01 -0.65 -1.73
CA ASP A 445 -20.23 0.03 -1.28
C ASP A 445 -20.42 0.00 0.25
N LYS A 446 -19.64 -0.83 0.98
CA LYS A 446 -19.83 -1.07 2.43
C LYS A 446 -18.57 -0.89 3.28
N HIS A 447 -17.43 -1.40 2.86
CA HIS A 447 -16.19 -1.41 3.64
C HIS A 447 -14.95 -1.53 2.75
N VAL A 448 -13.97 -0.64 2.96
CA VAL A 448 -12.76 -0.53 2.13
C VAL A 448 -11.53 -1.08 2.84
N VAL A 449 -10.74 -1.87 2.12
CA VAL A 449 -9.40 -2.34 2.52
C VAL A 449 -8.34 -1.31 2.12
N GLN A 450 -7.50 -0.93 3.08
CA GLN A 450 -6.49 0.11 2.88
C GLN A 450 -5.15 -0.30 3.54
N TRP A 451 -4.06 0.12 2.90
CA TRP A 451 -2.71 0.16 3.48
C TRP A 451 -2.38 1.63 3.77
N PRO A 452 -2.84 2.21 4.90
CA PRO A 452 -2.82 3.65 5.11
C PRO A 452 -1.39 4.19 5.31
N ASN A 453 -1.18 5.45 4.94
CA ASN A 453 0.03 6.23 5.25
C ASN A 453 -0.22 7.29 6.36
N THR A 454 -1.33 7.15 7.09
CA THR A 454 -1.76 8.06 8.15
C THR A 454 -2.16 7.28 9.40
N ALA A 455 -2.12 7.94 10.55
CA ALA A 455 -2.50 7.32 11.82
C ALA A 455 -4.01 7.08 11.92
N LEU A 456 -4.37 5.98 12.58
CA LEU A 456 -5.73 5.58 12.90
C LEU A 456 -6.47 6.69 13.67
N ASN A 457 -7.71 7.01 13.29
CA ASN A 457 -8.48 8.08 13.92
C ASN A 457 -8.81 7.76 15.38
N GLU A 458 -9.13 6.49 15.63
CA GLU A 458 -9.42 5.89 16.92
C GLU A 458 -8.23 6.06 17.88
N SER A 459 -6.98 5.90 17.40
CA SER A 459 -5.76 6.14 18.18
C SER A 459 -5.36 7.61 18.36
N LYS A 460 -5.88 8.55 17.55
CA LYS A 460 -5.59 9.99 17.73
C LYS A 460 -6.19 10.52 19.02
N THR A 461 -7.35 10.01 19.44
CA THR A 461 -8.06 10.41 20.67
C THR A 461 -7.21 10.27 21.94
N ARG A 462 -6.26 9.33 21.98
CA ARG A 462 -5.37 9.09 23.12
C ARG A 462 -4.11 9.96 23.13
N LYS A 463 -3.78 10.67 22.05
CA LYS A 463 -2.55 11.48 21.97
C LYS A 463 -2.87 12.96 22.07
N ALA A 464 -2.67 13.51 23.26
CA ALA A 464 -2.61 14.96 23.47
C ALA A 464 -1.39 15.58 22.76
N GLU A 465 -0.28 14.84 22.65
CA GLU A 465 0.97 15.30 22.03
C GLU A 465 1.61 14.22 21.14
N GLY A 466 2.23 14.65 20.03
CA GLY A 466 2.96 13.80 19.09
C GLY A 466 2.10 13.01 18.08
N ARG A 467 2.72 12.52 17.00
CA ARG A 467 2.03 11.75 15.95
C ARG A 467 1.53 10.40 16.49
N ALA A 468 0.26 10.08 16.28
CA ALA A 468 -0.29 8.76 16.59
C ALA A 468 0.39 7.67 15.72
N LYS A 469 0.54 6.45 16.25
CA LYS A 469 1.10 5.34 15.46
C LYS A 469 0.12 4.95 14.36
N GLN A 470 0.66 4.46 13.25
CA GLN A 470 -0.07 4.04 12.06
C GLN A 470 0.03 2.51 11.95
N PRO A 471 -1.08 1.77 11.82
CA PRO A 471 -1.05 0.36 11.44
C PRO A 471 -0.72 0.22 9.95
N ASP A 472 -0.19 -0.93 9.53
CA ASP A 472 0.12 -1.18 8.12
C ASP A 472 -1.14 -1.45 7.30
N PHE A 473 -2.15 -2.06 7.92
CA PHE A 473 -3.42 -2.46 7.31
C PHE A 473 -4.62 -1.94 8.10
N THR A 474 -5.68 -1.57 7.38
CA THR A 474 -7.02 -1.28 7.95
C THR A 474 -8.14 -1.77 7.03
N THR A 475 -9.25 -2.23 7.60
CA THR A 475 -10.55 -2.32 6.91
C THR A 475 -11.55 -1.39 7.58
N SER A 476 -12.11 -0.45 6.81
CA SER A 476 -12.91 0.67 7.31
C SER A 476 -14.32 0.67 6.72
N ILE A 477 -15.34 0.82 7.56
CA ILE A 477 -16.75 0.97 7.15
C ILE A 477 -16.94 2.29 6.39
N ILE A 478 -17.62 2.21 5.25
CA ILE A 478 -18.08 3.36 4.48
C ILE A 478 -19.48 3.75 4.98
N CYS A 479 -19.64 5.01 5.40
CA CYS A 479 -20.95 5.61 5.65
C CYS A 479 -20.95 7.03 5.06
N GLN A 480 -22.03 7.43 4.37
CA GLN A 480 -22.13 8.74 3.71
C GLN A 480 -20.91 9.10 2.81
N LEU A 481 -20.41 8.12 2.04
CA LEU A 481 -19.22 8.24 1.18
C LEU A 481 -17.91 8.56 1.94
N GLN A 482 -17.84 8.29 3.24
CA GLN A 482 -16.66 8.51 4.08
C GLN A 482 -16.32 7.29 4.95
N THR A 483 -15.03 7.01 5.13
CA THR A 483 -14.53 6.02 6.09
C THR A 483 -14.86 6.47 7.52
N SER A 484 -15.77 5.76 8.18
CA SER A 484 -16.44 6.23 9.41
C SER A 484 -16.05 5.48 10.69
N ALA A 485 -15.61 4.23 10.57
CA ALA A 485 -15.03 3.44 11.65
C ALA A 485 -14.23 2.26 11.12
N THR A 486 -13.18 1.86 11.83
CA THR A 486 -12.38 0.68 11.52
C THR A 486 -12.98 -0.58 12.14
N LEU A 487 -12.82 -1.74 11.51
CA LEU A 487 -13.22 -3.06 12.05
C LEU A 487 -12.05 -4.04 12.17
N PHE A 488 -11.01 -3.83 11.37
CA PHE A 488 -9.89 -4.74 11.21
C PHE A 488 -8.60 -3.92 11.08
N VAL A 489 -7.56 -4.29 11.82
CA VAL A 489 -6.19 -3.77 11.69
C VAL A 489 -5.18 -4.88 11.44
N GLY A 490 -4.03 -4.53 10.89
CA GLY A 490 -2.92 -5.48 10.75
C GLY A 490 -1.55 -4.82 10.77
N GLU A 491 -0.55 -5.63 11.12
CA GLU A 491 0.88 -5.30 11.11
C GLU A 491 1.62 -6.35 10.25
N VAL A 492 2.62 -5.92 9.50
CA VAL A 492 3.34 -6.76 8.54
C VAL A 492 4.85 -6.69 8.78
N SER A 493 5.51 -7.84 8.75
CA SER A 493 6.95 -7.99 8.74
C SER A 493 7.39 -8.84 7.54
N PRO A 494 8.23 -8.33 6.63
CA PRO A 494 8.67 -9.05 5.45
C PRO A 494 9.57 -10.26 5.81
N PRO A 495 9.87 -11.15 4.85
CA PRO A 495 10.75 -12.30 5.07
C PRO A 495 12.10 -11.97 5.72
N SER A 496 12.69 -10.83 5.36
CA SER A 496 13.95 -10.30 5.91
C SER A 496 13.87 -9.94 7.41
N LYS A 497 12.66 -9.81 7.96
CA LYS A 497 12.39 -9.53 9.38
C LYS A 497 11.85 -10.74 10.16
N ARG A 498 11.82 -11.94 9.56
CA ARG A 498 11.30 -13.16 10.21
C ARG A 498 12.03 -13.54 11.51
N GLY A 499 13.32 -13.21 11.63
CA GLY A 499 14.14 -13.49 12.80
C GLY A 499 14.26 -12.32 13.78
N ASP A 500 13.63 -11.19 13.50
CA ASP A 500 13.67 -10.00 14.35
C ASP A 500 12.66 -10.15 15.50
N VAL A 501 13.01 -10.92 16.55
CA VAL A 501 12.11 -11.21 17.68
C VAL A 501 11.50 -9.91 18.23
N TYR A 502 12.34 -8.89 18.41
CA TYR A 502 11.95 -7.61 18.98
C TYR A 502 10.91 -6.88 18.14
N LYS A 503 11.13 -6.69 16.82
CA LYS A 503 10.13 -6.09 15.92
C LYS A 503 8.82 -6.88 15.97
N ASN A 504 8.89 -8.20 15.80
CA ASN A 504 7.70 -9.05 15.76
C ASN A 504 6.89 -9.00 17.08
N CYS A 505 7.56 -8.95 18.24
CA CYS A 505 6.88 -8.82 19.53
C CYS A 505 6.29 -7.40 19.74
N ASN A 506 7.04 -6.35 19.39
CA ASN A 506 6.55 -4.96 19.45
C ASN A 506 5.34 -4.74 18.54
N ASP A 507 5.35 -5.32 17.34
CA ASP A 507 4.25 -5.20 16.37
C ASP A 507 3.00 -5.94 16.87
N LEU A 508 3.14 -7.09 17.53
CA LEU A 508 2.01 -7.77 18.21
C LEU A 508 1.44 -6.95 19.37
N ILE A 509 2.30 -6.30 20.17
CA ILE A 509 1.87 -5.40 21.25
C ILE A 509 1.13 -4.19 20.67
N ARG A 510 1.63 -3.59 19.58
CA ARG A 510 0.96 -2.51 18.85
C ARG A 510 -0.40 -2.95 18.31
N LEU A 511 -0.48 -4.13 17.70
CA LEU A 511 -1.73 -4.70 17.17
C LEU A 511 -2.80 -4.79 18.26
N GLY A 512 -2.47 -5.36 19.42
CA GLY A 512 -3.41 -5.43 20.56
C GLY A 512 -3.88 -4.05 21.01
N VAL A 513 -2.99 -3.06 21.07
CA VAL A 513 -3.34 -1.67 21.40
C VAL A 513 -4.25 -1.03 20.33
N PHE A 514 -4.01 -1.28 19.03
CA PHE A 514 -4.89 -0.79 17.97
C PHE A 514 -6.28 -1.45 18.00
N MET A 515 -6.35 -2.76 18.20
CA MET A 515 -7.63 -3.48 18.35
C MET A 515 -8.45 -2.92 19.52
N LYS A 516 -7.78 -2.61 20.63
CA LYS A 516 -8.41 -1.97 21.80
C LYS A 516 -8.93 -0.57 21.48
N ASP A 517 -8.14 0.28 20.83
CA ASP A 517 -8.55 1.65 20.47
C ASP A 517 -9.82 1.65 19.59
N ILE A 518 -9.90 0.70 18.65
CA ILE A 518 -11.07 0.51 17.78
C ILE A 518 -12.27 0.04 18.59
N LEU A 519 -12.07 -0.93 19.48
CA LEU A 519 -13.16 -1.47 20.30
C LEU A 519 -13.73 -0.42 21.25
N ASP A 520 -12.87 0.39 21.89
CA ASP A 520 -13.27 1.52 22.71
C ASP A 520 -14.08 2.55 21.90
N SER A 521 -13.61 2.92 20.70
CA SER A 521 -14.34 3.84 19.81
C SER A 521 -15.68 3.27 19.33
N SER A 522 -15.77 1.96 19.13
CA SER A 522 -17.00 1.28 18.71
C SER A 522 -18.03 1.24 19.84
N VAL A 523 -17.58 0.99 21.06
CA VAL A 523 -18.40 1.05 22.28
C VAL A 523 -18.91 2.47 22.55
N ASP A 524 -18.09 3.50 22.35
CA ASP A 524 -18.52 4.91 22.44
C ASP A 524 -19.58 5.29 21.39
N LYS A 525 -19.56 4.64 20.22
CA LYS A 525 -20.57 4.77 19.17
C LYS A 525 -21.81 3.87 19.41
N GLY A 526 -21.94 3.26 20.59
CA GLY A 526 -23.08 2.44 20.97
C GLY A 526 -23.15 1.07 20.28
N ALA A 527 -22.02 0.59 19.75
CA ALA A 527 -21.90 -0.73 19.16
C ALA A 527 -21.33 -1.75 20.15
N ASP A 528 -21.77 -3.00 20.03
CA ASP A 528 -21.19 -4.16 20.69
C ASP A 528 -20.73 -5.13 19.60
N ILE A 529 -19.41 -5.22 19.43
CA ILE A 529 -18.76 -5.94 18.33
C ILE A 529 -17.49 -6.62 18.80
N LYS A 530 -17.00 -7.56 17.99
CA LYS A 530 -15.61 -8.04 18.07
C LYS A 530 -14.75 -7.30 17.04
N VAL A 531 -13.56 -6.87 17.45
CA VAL A 531 -12.58 -6.28 16.53
C VAL A 531 -11.64 -7.38 16.03
N LEU A 532 -11.23 -7.29 14.76
CA LEU A 532 -10.27 -8.21 14.17
C LEU A 532 -8.88 -7.58 14.07
N GLY A 533 -7.87 -8.44 14.17
CA GLY A 533 -6.46 -8.09 14.07
C GLY A 533 -5.72 -9.19 13.33
N PHE A 534 -4.68 -8.85 12.57
CA PHE A 534 -3.75 -9.86 12.06
C PHE A 534 -2.31 -9.41 12.21
N GLN A 535 -1.41 -10.39 12.35
CA GLN A 535 0.02 -10.17 12.21
C GLN A 535 0.55 -11.04 11.10
N CYS A 536 1.18 -10.44 10.09
CA CYS A 536 1.91 -11.18 9.07
C CYS A 536 3.41 -11.11 9.36
N VAL A 537 4.07 -12.27 9.45
CA VAL A 537 5.55 -12.35 9.55
C VAL A 537 6.02 -13.45 8.60
N ASP A 538 6.90 -13.09 7.67
CA ASP A 538 7.17 -13.89 6.46
C ASP A 538 5.83 -14.19 5.75
N TYR A 539 5.58 -15.42 5.27
CA TYR A 539 4.34 -15.78 4.58
C TYR A 539 3.25 -16.35 5.51
N LYS A 540 3.38 -16.16 6.82
CA LYS A 540 2.43 -16.66 7.82
C LYS A 540 1.60 -15.49 8.36
N VAL A 541 0.28 -15.60 8.31
CA VAL A 541 -0.68 -14.64 8.90
C VAL A 541 -1.33 -15.27 10.13
N ASP A 542 -1.11 -14.66 11.28
CA ASP A 542 -1.79 -15.01 12.54
C ASP A 542 -3.01 -14.09 12.71
N TYR A 543 -4.20 -14.68 12.82
CA TYR A 543 -5.44 -13.95 13.01
C TYR A 543 -5.82 -13.85 14.49
N TYR A 544 -6.36 -12.71 14.89
CA TYR A 544 -6.80 -12.41 16.24
C TYR A 544 -8.19 -11.78 16.26
N THR A 545 -8.93 -12.02 17.32
CA THR A 545 -10.18 -11.29 17.64
C THR A 545 -10.10 -10.72 19.05
N MET A 546 -10.72 -9.55 19.28
CA MET A 546 -10.80 -8.92 20.60
C MET A 546 -12.24 -8.57 20.96
N ASP A 547 -12.61 -8.82 22.21
CA ASP A 547 -13.89 -8.46 22.83
C ASP A 547 -13.66 -7.84 24.23
N LEU A 548 -14.59 -6.98 24.67
CA LEU A 548 -14.56 -6.30 25.97
C LEU A 548 -15.58 -6.95 26.91
N VAL A 549 -15.09 -7.64 27.93
CA VAL A 549 -15.87 -8.52 28.79
C VAL A 549 -15.53 -8.20 30.25
N GLN A 550 -16.49 -7.65 31.02
CA GLN A 550 -16.31 -7.25 32.43
C GLN A 550 -15.05 -6.40 32.71
N GLY A 551 -14.61 -5.61 31.73
CA GLY A 551 -13.42 -4.75 31.81
C GLY A 551 -12.10 -5.41 31.50
N ILE A 552 -12.13 -6.65 30.99
CA ILE A 552 -11.00 -7.34 30.37
C ILE A 552 -11.16 -7.25 28.85
N TYR A 553 -10.09 -6.86 28.15
CA TYR A 553 -10.03 -6.87 26.70
C TYR A 553 -9.44 -8.23 26.28
N ILE A 554 -10.30 -9.20 26.05
CA ILE A 554 -9.91 -10.59 25.78
C ILE A 554 -9.51 -10.68 24.30
N MET A 555 -8.22 -10.85 24.04
CA MET A 555 -7.65 -11.01 22.70
C MET A 555 -7.31 -12.48 22.47
N ILE A 556 -7.85 -13.08 21.41
CA ILE A 556 -7.75 -14.52 21.14
C ILE A 556 -7.08 -14.75 19.80
N HIS A 557 -6.05 -15.58 19.78
CA HIS A 557 -5.49 -16.14 18.53
C HIS A 557 -6.50 -17.11 17.92
N LEU A 558 -6.98 -16.82 16.71
CA LEU A 558 -7.96 -17.62 16.00
C LEU A 558 -7.34 -18.80 15.25
N GLY A 559 -6.08 -18.65 14.82
CA GLY A 559 -5.33 -19.58 14.01
C GLY A 559 -4.27 -18.89 13.14
N GLN A 560 -3.50 -19.67 12.40
CA GLN A 560 -2.49 -19.22 11.43
C GLN A 560 -2.85 -19.70 10.02
N MET A 561 -2.58 -18.87 9.01
CA MET A 561 -2.76 -19.18 7.58
C MET A 561 -1.45 -18.94 6.82
N LEU A 562 -1.12 -19.80 5.86
CA LEU A 562 -0.02 -19.62 4.92
C LEU A 562 -0.47 -18.86 3.67
N VAL A 563 0.10 -17.67 3.48
CA VAL A 563 -0.08 -16.84 2.29
C VAL A 563 0.75 -17.45 1.14
N PRO A 564 0.13 -17.87 0.02
CA PRO A 564 0.85 -18.56 -1.03
C PRO A 564 1.80 -17.61 -1.76
N ALA A 565 3.10 -17.93 -1.73
CA ALA A 565 4.14 -17.19 -2.44
C ALA A 565 4.26 -17.61 -3.92
N SER A 566 3.68 -18.76 -4.27
CA SER A 566 3.77 -19.40 -5.58
C SER A 566 2.65 -20.44 -5.77
N LEU A 567 2.46 -20.93 -7.00
CA LEU A 567 1.50 -22.00 -7.29
C LEU A 567 1.72 -23.29 -6.49
N LYS A 568 2.95 -23.55 -6.02
CA LYS A 568 3.27 -24.73 -5.19
C LYS A 568 2.66 -24.64 -3.80
N ASP A 569 2.54 -23.42 -3.28
CA ASP A 569 2.05 -23.14 -1.93
C ASP A 569 0.50 -23.13 -1.89
N MET A 570 -0.15 -23.09 -3.05
CA MET A 570 -1.61 -23.03 -3.19
C MET A 570 -2.35 -24.25 -2.62
N SER A 571 -1.72 -25.41 -2.53
CA SER A 571 -2.37 -26.58 -1.91
C SER A 571 -2.54 -26.37 -0.40
N SER A 572 -1.52 -25.85 0.27
CA SER A 572 -1.59 -25.48 1.70
C SER A 572 -2.52 -24.29 1.94
N PHE A 573 -2.56 -23.33 1.02
CA PHE A 573 -3.55 -22.25 1.12
C PHE A 573 -5.00 -22.74 1.04
N VAL A 574 -5.29 -23.80 0.26
CA VAL A 574 -6.62 -24.45 0.27
C VAL A 574 -6.88 -25.17 1.60
N ASP A 575 -5.87 -25.76 2.23
CA ASP A 575 -6.00 -26.36 3.57
C ASP A 575 -6.39 -25.32 4.64
N ASP A 576 -5.91 -24.07 4.50
CA ASP A 576 -6.15 -23.00 5.47
C ASP A 576 -7.43 -22.15 5.21
N ILE A 577 -8.16 -22.38 4.11
CA ILE A 577 -9.30 -21.51 3.70
C ILE A 577 -10.42 -21.43 4.75
N GLU A 578 -10.65 -22.49 5.53
CA GLU A 578 -11.67 -22.52 6.59
C GLU A 578 -11.43 -21.45 7.66
N LEU A 579 -10.16 -21.19 7.98
CA LEU A 579 -9.80 -20.12 8.90
C LEU A 579 -10.14 -18.75 8.30
N SER A 580 -9.88 -18.54 7.01
CA SER A 580 -10.24 -17.29 6.31
C SER A 580 -11.75 -17.06 6.29
N LEU A 581 -12.54 -18.10 5.99
CA LEU A 581 -14.00 -18.07 6.03
C LEU A 581 -14.53 -17.73 7.43
N ARG A 582 -13.94 -18.33 8.48
CA ARG A 582 -14.30 -18.05 9.88
C ARG A 582 -13.96 -16.61 10.30
N VAL A 583 -12.86 -16.04 9.81
CA VAL A 583 -12.52 -14.62 10.04
C VAL A 583 -13.48 -13.71 9.28
N GLN A 584 -13.85 -14.04 8.03
CA GLN A 584 -14.82 -13.30 7.23
C GLN A 584 -16.22 -13.28 7.86
N ASP A 585 -16.68 -14.37 8.45
CA ASP A 585 -17.95 -14.40 9.18
C ASP A 585 -17.94 -13.51 10.43
N ILE A 586 -16.86 -13.53 11.23
CA ILE A 586 -16.70 -12.64 12.39
C ILE A 586 -16.71 -11.17 11.92
N PHE A 587 -16.01 -10.86 10.82
CA PHE A 587 -16.00 -9.53 10.21
C PHE A 587 -17.42 -9.09 9.80
N ARG A 588 -18.15 -9.93 9.06
CA ARG A 588 -19.52 -9.66 8.60
C ARG A 588 -20.45 -9.35 9.77
N LYS A 589 -20.45 -10.17 10.83
CA LYS A 589 -21.31 -9.95 12.01
C LYS A 589 -20.97 -8.65 12.74
N SER A 590 -19.68 -8.33 12.86
CA SER A 590 -19.25 -7.05 13.44
C SER A 590 -19.67 -5.87 12.57
N TYR A 591 -19.62 -5.98 11.24
CA TYR A 591 -20.15 -4.98 10.31
C TYR A 591 -21.67 -4.81 10.47
N GLU A 592 -22.44 -5.90 10.43
CA GLU A 592 -23.90 -5.90 10.55
C GLU A 592 -24.39 -5.30 11.89
N ASN A 593 -23.63 -5.49 12.96
CA ASN A 593 -23.91 -4.87 14.26
C ASN A 593 -23.47 -3.40 14.36
N PHE A 594 -22.38 -3.00 13.70
CA PHE A 594 -21.82 -1.64 13.81
C PHE A 594 -22.48 -0.64 12.84
N TYR A 595 -22.67 -1.01 11.58
CA TYR A 595 -23.18 -0.11 10.55
C TYR A 595 -24.52 0.58 10.94
N PRO A 596 -25.53 -0.13 11.49
CA PRO A 596 -26.76 0.51 11.95
C PRO A 596 -26.56 1.58 13.04
N LYS A 597 -25.53 1.42 13.90
CA LYS A 597 -25.16 2.37 14.97
C LYS A 597 -24.45 3.60 14.43
N LEU A 598 -23.68 3.45 13.35
CA LEU A 598 -23.09 4.59 12.63
C LEU A 598 -24.16 5.42 11.92
N CYS A 599 -25.14 4.77 11.30
CA CYS A 599 -26.26 5.46 10.65
C CYS A 599 -27.24 6.09 11.66
N ASN A 600 -27.48 5.42 12.79
CA ASN A 600 -28.41 5.85 13.83
C ASN A 600 -27.73 5.74 15.22
N PRO A 601 -27.05 6.81 15.68
CA PRO A 601 -26.41 6.84 16.99
C PRO A 601 -27.41 6.55 18.10
N GLY A 602 -27.25 5.40 18.75
CA GLY A 602 -28.10 4.96 19.85
C GLY A 602 -27.58 5.41 21.22
N SER A 603 -28.26 4.98 22.28
CA SER A 603 -27.72 5.06 23.63
C SER A 603 -26.42 4.23 23.76
N LEU A 604 -25.51 4.68 24.62
CA LEU A 604 -24.31 3.92 25.00
C LEU A 604 -24.67 2.50 25.49
N THR A 605 -23.81 1.53 25.18
CA THR A 605 -23.95 0.14 25.64
C THR A 605 -23.53 0.01 27.11
N LYS A 606 -23.97 -1.05 27.83
CA LYS A 606 -23.42 -1.37 29.15
C LYS A 606 -21.89 -1.56 29.09
N LYS A 607 -21.33 -2.02 27.96
CA LYS A 607 -19.88 -2.14 27.77
C LYS A 607 -19.12 -0.82 27.92
N ALA A 608 -19.76 0.35 27.76
CA ALA A 608 -19.11 1.64 27.99
C ALA A 608 -18.60 1.83 29.42
N THR A 609 -19.28 1.29 30.44
CA THR A 609 -18.83 1.35 31.85
C THR A 609 -17.68 0.38 32.16
N PHE A 610 -17.46 -0.59 31.27
CA PHE A 610 -16.39 -1.58 31.42
C PHE A 610 -15.06 -1.13 30.79
N LYS A 611 -15.02 -0.06 30.01
CA LYS A 611 -13.78 0.43 29.42
C LYS A 611 -12.70 0.70 30.49
N ARG A 612 -11.43 0.51 30.10
CA ARG A 612 -10.25 0.78 30.94
C ARG A 612 -9.26 1.59 30.13
N GLU A 613 -8.59 2.56 30.75
CA GLU A 613 -7.58 3.38 30.06
C GLU A 613 -6.45 2.52 29.47
N THR A 614 -5.90 2.95 28.34
CA THR A 614 -4.68 2.36 27.76
C THR A 614 -3.48 3.13 28.30
N LEU A 615 -2.43 2.41 28.74
CA LEU A 615 -1.30 3.05 29.40
C LEU A 615 -0.57 4.04 28.46
N CYS A 616 -0.53 5.32 28.85
CA CYS A 616 0.02 6.40 28.03
C CYS A 616 1.56 6.36 27.89
N THR A 617 2.07 6.87 26.77
CA THR A 617 3.47 6.67 26.31
C THR A 617 4.47 7.75 26.79
N PRO A 618 4.38 8.22 28.04
CA PRO A 618 5.59 8.18 28.87
C PRO A 618 5.59 7.00 29.86
N LYS A 619 4.51 6.84 30.63
CA LYS A 619 4.39 5.81 31.68
C LYS A 619 4.64 4.39 31.17
N PHE A 620 4.16 4.07 29.96
CA PHE A 620 4.44 2.79 29.31
C PHE A 620 5.94 2.59 29.06
N ARG A 621 6.64 3.60 28.54
CA ARG A 621 8.09 3.51 28.24
C ARG A 621 8.93 3.31 29.51
N GLN A 622 8.48 3.84 30.66
CA GLN A 622 9.15 3.62 31.95
C GLN A 622 9.03 2.18 32.46
N LEU A 623 8.11 1.35 31.94
CA LEU A 623 7.95 -0.06 32.37
C LEU A 623 8.67 -1.05 31.46
N ILE A 624 9.16 -0.60 30.30
CA ILE A 624 9.86 -1.43 29.32
C ILE A 624 11.36 -1.30 29.53
N SER A 625 12.08 -2.43 29.52
CA SER A 625 13.54 -2.45 29.55
C SER A 625 14.10 -1.94 28.23
N LYS A 626 15.05 -0.98 28.27
CA LYS A 626 15.75 -0.46 27.09
C LYS A 626 16.64 -1.49 26.38
N LYS A 627 17.00 -2.59 27.05
CA LYS A 627 17.95 -3.56 26.50
C LYS A 627 17.24 -4.41 25.45
N HIS A 628 17.49 -4.19 24.17
CA HIS A 628 16.97 -5.02 23.08
C HIS A 628 17.87 -6.23 22.81
N ASP A 629 17.30 -7.37 22.44
CA ASP A 629 18.03 -8.56 21.99
C ASP A 629 17.17 -9.42 21.05
N VAL A 630 17.52 -9.39 19.76
CA VAL A 630 16.84 -10.12 18.69
C VAL A 630 16.93 -11.65 18.80
N ASN A 631 17.64 -12.21 19.79
CA ASN A 631 17.77 -13.65 20.00
C ASN A 631 17.11 -14.15 21.30
N ARG A 632 16.48 -13.28 22.10
CA ARG A 632 15.77 -13.72 23.32
C ARG A 632 14.64 -14.67 22.99
N SER A 633 14.45 -15.67 23.85
CA SER A 633 13.29 -16.55 23.75
C SER A 633 12.00 -15.76 24.00
N CYS A 634 11.08 -15.84 23.04
CA CYS A 634 9.70 -15.40 23.21
C CYS A 634 8.82 -16.60 23.61
N PRO A 635 7.90 -16.45 24.59
CA PRO A 635 6.91 -17.49 24.89
C PRO A 635 5.90 -17.72 23.74
N PHE A 636 5.78 -16.78 22.80
CA PHE A 636 4.99 -16.94 21.58
C PHE A 636 5.78 -17.73 20.53
N TRP A 637 5.69 -19.05 20.60
CA TRP A 637 6.29 -19.93 19.61
C TRP A 637 5.38 -20.12 18.39
N PHE A 638 5.41 -19.18 17.45
CA PHE A 638 4.60 -19.22 16.20
C PHE A 638 5.05 -20.28 15.18
N GLY A 639 5.80 -21.31 15.59
CA GLY A 639 6.64 -22.08 14.69
C GLY A 639 7.59 -21.16 13.90
N ARG A 640 8.10 -20.13 14.58
CA ARG A 640 9.01 -19.10 14.09
C ARG A 640 10.04 -18.83 15.20
N PHE A 641 11.10 -19.63 15.27
CA PHE A 641 12.50 -19.27 15.60
C PHE A 641 13.35 -20.49 15.22
#